data_AF-A0A2N5X7A5-F1
#
_entry.id   AF-A0A2N5X7A5-F1
#
_cell.length_a   1.000
_cell.length_b   1.000
_cell.length_c   1.000
_cell.angle_alpha   90.00
_cell.angle_beta   90.00
_cell.angle_gamma   90.00
#
_symmetry.space_group_name_H-M   'P 1'
#
loop_
_entity.id
_entity.type
_entity.pdbx_description
1 polymer ?
#
loop_
_entity_poly.entity_id
_entity_poly.type
_entity_poly.pdbx_seq_one_letter_code
_entity_poly.pdbx_strand_id
1 'polypeptide(L)'
;MLLLLALLTVALYSPGLSGPFLFDDGPALTSNPYLNGEGSAFEDWRTATFSSKSGPLQRPIAMWSFAVNSVVAGGIDTFQVKLVNLVIHLLCGGLVYLLALGILRQVVPGGSESSRQQVALLAAALWLLAPLHVSTVLYAVQRMAQLATLFTLLGLWLFVRRREQWAERGASPADLIATSLWLLLVLLLAVLSKENGVLLLWLLPVFEVTLFRGRWAGSKNRIITLLGWIGLLVPLLVIVGTTLLVPELIPDRYTGREFSLQERLLTQLRLLWQYLSWLVFPDITSMGFQHDDIPLSTSWVNPVTTLFSALAWLVTAGVAWLLRRRLPLLGFALLFYLVGHALESSVWPLEMVYEHRNYLPSVGLFILLAYLLQMAFHCQHWVRPAIPVFAVLAILSTVLFLRVQVWSEHLRLTAVNVDNHPESSRSHYFLAEAWLKAYKSSLAAQQADEGRGQYLVAARHHFELMYQKNPRDFAAIVMLYYLDSHHFRDLRQYNDWFAVLREVAGDRPLQASDIAALDVLLDCFVARLCDAPKSELFALMDTLERRYIDDVRFLLLRYRYLRATAAPPEHRLALLERARRLQPGNTVVYQHQLTEFSESGNLSGLYEAIRSWMLYDDGRQNLQFMRGLFAAPAADIEQVSGK
;
A
#
# COMPACT_ATOMS: atom_id res chain seq x y z
N MET A 1 -15.99 -13.21 25.83
CA MET A 1 -15.76 -11.79 25.48
C MET A 1 -14.99 -11.62 24.19
N LEU A 2 -13.79 -12.20 24.01
CA LEU A 2 -13.07 -12.12 22.72
C LEU A 2 -13.89 -12.61 21.52
N LEU A 3 -14.62 -13.72 21.67
CA LEU A 3 -15.53 -14.20 20.62
C LEU A 3 -16.62 -13.17 20.27
N LEU A 4 -17.22 -12.52 21.28
CA LEU A 4 -18.25 -11.48 21.06
C LEU A 4 -17.66 -10.26 20.35
N LEU A 5 -16.44 -9.85 20.73
CA LEU A 5 -15.73 -8.78 20.05
C LEU A 5 -15.41 -9.14 18.59
N ALA A 6 -15.01 -10.39 18.34
CA ALA A 6 -14.77 -10.87 16.98
C ALA A 6 -16.06 -10.87 16.14
N LEU A 7 -17.18 -11.37 16.70
CA LEU A 7 -18.48 -11.34 16.03
C LEU A 7 -18.96 -9.91 15.74
N LEU A 8 -18.78 -8.99 16.69
CA LEU A 8 -19.08 -7.57 16.49
C LEU A 8 -18.23 -6.99 15.36
N THR A 9 -16.92 -7.25 15.37
CA THR A 9 -16.00 -6.78 14.32
C THR A 9 -16.42 -7.32 12.94
N VAL A 10 -16.78 -8.60 12.85
CA VAL A 10 -17.30 -9.19 11.61
C VAL A 10 -18.56 -8.49 11.14
N ALA A 11 -19.53 -8.27 12.03
CA ALA A 11 -20.77 -7.58 11.70
C ALA A 11 -20.50 -6.16 11.17
N LEU A 12 -19.62 -5.39 11.81
CA LEU A 12 -19.29 -4.02 11.41
C LEU A 12 -18.56 -3.95 10.06
N TYR A 13 -17.66 -4.89 9.77
CA TYR A 13 -16.94 -4.94 8.48
C TYR A 13 -17.73 -5.57 7.34
N SER A 14 -18.76 -6.36 7.64
CA SER A 14 -19.53 -7.11 6.63
C SER A 14 -20.01 -6.31 5.42
N PRO A 15 -20.49 -5.05 5.54
CA PRO A 15 -20.95 -4.30 4.37
C PRO A 15 -19.81 -3.96 3.41
N GLY A 16 -18.58 -3.83 3.91
CA GLY A 16 -17.41 -3.45 3.13
C GLY A 16 -16.78 -4.60 2.35
N LEU A 17 -17.16 -5.86 2.63
CA LEU A 17 -16.56 -7.03 1.99
C LEU A 17 -16.84 -7.08 0.49
N SER A 18 -17.99 -6.58 0.05
CA SER A 18 -18.35 -6.49 -1.38
C SER A 18 -17.94 -5.17 -2.03
N GLY A 19 -17.20 -4.31 -1.32
CA GLY A 19 -16.71 -3.05 -1.88
C GLY A 19 -15.72 -3.26 -3.04
N PRO A 20 -15.46 -2.24 -3.86
CA PRO A 20 -14.62 -2.37 -5.05
C PRO A 20 -13.15 -2.68 -4.71
N PHE A 21 -12.43 -3.23 -5.69
CA PHE A 21 -10.96 -3.18 -5.70
C PHE A 21 -10.50 -1.75 -5.98
N LEU A 22 -9.40 -1.34 -5.33
CA LEU A 22 -8.91 0.03 -5.35
C LEU A 22 -7.45 0.06 -5.81
N PHE A 23 -7.08 1.07 -6.59
CA PHE A 23 -5.67 1.43 -6.86
C PHE A 23 -4.77 0.22 -7.17
N ASP A 24 -3.79 -0.11 -6.31
CA ASP A 24 -2.83 -1.20 -6.57
C ASP A 24 -3.48 -2.60 -6.56
N ASP A 25 -4.73 -2.75 -6.12
CA ASP A 25 -5.49 -4.01 -6.25
C ASP A 25 -5.66 -4.40 -7.73
N GLY A 26 -5.77 -3.41 -8.61
CA GLY A 26 -5.87 -3.60 -10.06
C GLY A 26 -4.70 -4.42 -10.62
N PRO A 27 -3.48 -3.84 -10.66
CA PRO A 27 -2.28 -4.50 -11.15
C PRO A 27 -1.83 -5.71 -10.32
N ALA A 28 -2.05 -5.71 -9.00
CA ALA A 28 -1.60 -6.81 -8.15
C ALA A 28 -2.51 -8.04 -8.24
N LEU A 29 -3.82 -7.83 -8.39
CA LEU A 29 -4.83 -8.89 -8.27
C LEU A 29 -5.60 -9.09 -9.59
N THR A 30 -6.45 -8.14 -9.97
CA THR A 30 -7.43 -8.36 -11.05
C THR A 30 -6.83 -8.46 -12.45
N SER A 31 -5.75 -7.73 -12.72
CA SER A 31 -5.05 -7.77 -14.01
C SER A 31 -3.78 -8.59 -13.95
N ASN A 32 -3.57 -9.37 -12.89
CA ASN A 32 -2.41 -10.24 -12.74
C ASN A 32 -2.77 -11.65 -13.28
N PRO A 33 -2.35 -12.01 -14.50
CA PRO A 33 -2.76 -13.26 -15.13
C PRO A 33 -2.25 -14.49 -14.37
N TYR A 34 -1.17 -14.35 -13.59
CA TYR A 34 -0.55 -15.45 -12.86
C TYR A 34 -1.38 -15.90 -11.63
N LEU A 35 -2.42 -15.17 -11.26
CA LEU A 35 -3.34 -15.56 -10.18
C LEU A 35 -4.54 -16.40 -10.68
N ASN A 36 -4.70 -16.58 -11.99
CA ASN A 36 -5.83 -17.30 -12.60
C ASN A 36 -5.55 -18.80 -12.83
N GLY A 37 -4.47 -19.34 -12.28
CA GLY A 37 -4.11 -20.75 -12.42
C GLY A 37 -5.04 -21.67 -11.63
N GLU A 38 -5.20 -22.92 -12.09
CA GLU A 38 -5.97 -23.97 -11.40
C GLU A 38 -5.22 -24.53 -10.17
N GLY A 39 -3.93 -24.21 -10.02
CA GLY A 39 -3.09 -24.71 -8.94
C GLY A 39 -2.72 -26.20 -9.09
N SER A 40 -2.88 -26.77 -10.29
CA SER A 40 -2.61 -28.18 -10.57
C SER A 40 -1.13 -28.48 -10.81
N ALA A 41 -0.33 -27.47 -11.21
CA ALA A 41 1.10 -27.60 -11.41
C ALA A 41 1.93 -26.76 -10.41
N PHE A 42 3.11 -27.27 -10.04
CA PHE A 42 4.07 -26.52 -9.21
C PHE A 42 4.44 -25.15 -9.81
N GLU A 43 4.53 -25.08 -11.13
CA GLU A 43 4.87 -23.87 -11.88
C GLU A 43 3.84 -22.75 -11.69
N ASP A 44 2.55 -23.09 -11.56
CA ASP A 44 1.47 -22.11 -11.33
C ASP A 44 1.71 -21.41 -9.99
N TRP A 45 1.98 -22.20 -8.94
CA TRP A 45 2.27 -21.68 -7.61
C TRP A 45 3.54 -20.85 -7.57
N ARG A 46 4.62 -21.31 -8.20
CA ARG A 46 5.89 -20.55 -8.24
C ARG A 46 5.69 -19.20 -8.93
N THR A 47 5.07 -19.20 -10.10
CA THR A 47 4.92 -17.98 -10.91
C THR A 47 3.98 -16.99 -10.21
N ALA A 48 2.86 -17.47 -9.67
CA ALA A 48 1.94 -16.65 -8.87
C ALA A 48 2.65 -16.02 -7.66
N THR A 49 3.45 -16.80 -6.92
CA THR A 49 4.19 -16.36 -5.73
C THR A 49 5.17 -15.23 -6.04
N PHE A 50 5.82 -15.24 -7.19
CA PHE A 50 6.82 -14.23 -7.59
C PHE A 50 6.30 -13.24 -8.64
N SER A 51 4.98 -13.10 -8.77
CA SER A 51 4.34 -12.25 -9.79
C SER A 51 4.24 -10.76 -9.42
N SER A 52 4.51 -10.38 -8.16
CA SER A 52 4.43 -8.99 -7.73
C SER A 52 5.57 -8.17 -8.30
N LYS A 53 5.24 -7.01 -8.87
CA LYS A 53 6.20 -5.96 -9.25
C LYS A 53 6.48 -4.96 -8.13
N SER A 54 5.85 -5.15 -6.96
CA SER A 54 5.99 -4.27 -5.81
C SER A 54 7.10 -4.72 -4.86
N GLY A 55 8.02 -3.80 -4.57
CA GLY A 55 9.09 -3.99 -3.60
C GLY A 55 10.22 -4.90 -4.08
N PRO A 56 11.41 -4.82 -3.47
CA PRO A 56 12.59 -5.56 -3.92
C PRO A 56 12.47 -7.08 -3.75
N LEU A 57 11.62 -7.54 -2.84
CA LEU A 57 11.46 -8.97 -2.52
C LEU A 57 10.23 -9.59 -3.18
N GLN A 58 9.42 -8.85 -3.95
CA GLN A 58 8.21 -9.34 -4.64
C GLN A 58 7.12 -9.91 -3.69
N ARG A 59 7.27 -9.76 -2.37
CA ARG A 59 6.24 -10.09 -1.36
C ARG A 59 5.62 -11.50 -1.51
N PRO A 60 6.43 -12.56 -1.61
CA PRO A 60 5.97 -13.87 -2.04
C PRO A 60 4.94 -14.51 -1.11
N ILE A 61 5.02 -14.30 0.21
CA ILE A 61 4.04 -14.89 1.13
C ILE A 61 2.64 -14.29 0.92
N ALA A 62 2.57 -13.00 0.64
CA ALA A 62 1.31 -12.34 0.35
C ALA A 62 0.75 -12.79 -1.01
N MET A 63 1.58 -12.82 -2.05
CA MET A 63 1.16 -13.28 -3.39
C MET A 63 0.73 -14.73 -3.39
N TRP A 64 1.45 -15.60 -2.69
CA TRP A 64 1.06 -16.98 -2.46
C TRP A 64 -0.30 -17.07 -1.76
N SER A 65 -0.55 -16.24 -0.74
CA SER A 65 -1.87 -16.22 -0.08
C SER A 65 -3.01 -15.77 -1.00
N PHE A 66 -2.75 -14.86 -1.95
CA PHE A 66 -3.72 -14.47 -2.97
C PHE A 66 -3.95 -15.59 -3.99
N ALA A 67 -2.89 -16.29 -4.40
CA ALA A 67 -2.99 -17.44 -5.28
C ALA A 67 -3.82 -18.57 -4.66
N VAL A 68 -3.56 -18.91 -3.40
CA VAL A 68 -4.36 -19.90 -2.65
C VAL A 68 -5.81 -19.47 -2.57
N ASN A 69 -6.06 -18.19 -2.28
CA ASN A 69 -7.43 -17.66 -2.23
C ASN A 69 -8.13 -17.76 -3.59
N SER A 70 -7.43 -17.45 -4.68
CA SER A 70 -7.96 -17.53 -6.04
C SER A 70 -8.35 -18.96 -6.39
N VAL A 71 -7.44 -19.91 -6.18
CA VAL A 71 -7.67 -21.33 -6.46
C VAL A 71 -8.87 -21.87 -5.65
N VAL A 72 -8.94 -21.56 -4.36
CA VAL A 72 -10.04 -22.01 -3.49
C VAL A 72 -11.38 -21.39 -3.87
N ALA A 73 -11.38 -20.12 -4.29
CA ALA A 73 -12.61 -19.40 -4.66
C ALA A 73 -13.03 -19.62 -6.13
N GLY A 74 -12.19 -20.25 -6.96
CA GLY A 74 -12.40 -20.34 -8.40
C GLY A 74 -12.17 -19.02 -9.15
N GLY A 75 -11.35 -18.12 -8.58
CA GLY A 75 -10.99 -16.83 -9.15
C GLY A 75 -10.79 -15.73 -8.11
N ILE A 76 -10.39 -14.54 -8.57
CA ILE A 76 -10.25 -13.34 -7.72
C ILE A 76 -11.61 -12.65 -7.57
N ASP A 77 -12.25 -12.83 -6.43
CA ASP A 77 -13.49 -12.16 -6.03
C ASP A 77 -13.28 -11.19 -4.86
N THR A 78 -13.98 -10.06 -4.90
CA THR A 78 -13.89 -8.99 -3.88
C THR A 78 -14.25 -9.50 -2.48
N PHE A 79 -15.37 -10.21 -2.35
CA PHE A 79 -15.86 -10.69 -1.06
C PHE A 79 -14.91 -11.71 -0.46
N GLN A 80 -14.51 -12.72 -1.23
CA GLN A 80 -13.61 -13.77 -0.75
C GLN A 80 -12.25 -13.21 -0.33
N VAL A 81 -11.69 -12.29 -1.11
CA VAL A 81 -10.40 -11.67 -0.81
C VAL A 81 -10.46 -10.83 0.47
N LYS A 82 -11.49 -9.99 0.62
CA LYS A 82 -11.64 -9.13 1.80
C LYS A 82 -12.07 -9.91 3.04
N LEU A 83 -12.78 -11.03 2.88
CA LEU A 83 -13.11 -11.93 3.99
C LEU A 83 -11.83 -12.52 4.61
N VAL A 84 -10.87 -12.97 3.79
CA VAL A 84 -9.58 -13.46 4.30
C VAL A 84 -8.82 -12.34 5.02
N ASN A 85 -8.85 -11.11 4.49
CA ASN A 85 -8.24 -9.95 5.17
C ASN A 85 -8.88 -9.68 6.54
N LEU A 86 -10.21 -9.79 6.64
CA LEU A 86 -10.94 -9.66 7.90
C LEU A 86 -10.56 -10.78 8.89
N VAL A 87 -10.40 -12.03 8.43
CA VAL A 87 -9.91 -13.13 9.28
C VAL A 87 -8.51 -12.82 9.81
N ILE A 88 -7.59 -12.34 8.96
CA ILE A 88 -6.24 -11.94 9.38
C ILE A 88 -6.31 -10.78 10.39
N HIS A 89 -7.23 -9.83 10.21
CA HIS A 89 -7.45 -8.74 11.16
C HIS A 89 -7.86 -9.24 12.54
N LEU A 90 -8.79 -10.20 12.61
CA LEU A 90 -9.21 -10.83 13.86
C LEU A 90 -8.06 -11.59 14.54
N LEU A 91 -7.24 -12.31 13.77
CA LEU A 91 -6.05 -13.00 14.28
C LEU A 91 -5.04 -12.01 14.86
N CYS A 92 -4.81 -10.87 14.17
CA CYS A 92 -3.98 -9.79 14.70
C CYS A 92 -4.54 -9.24 16.02
N GLY A 93 -5.85 -8.98 16.10
CA GLY A 93 -6.50 -8.52 17.34
C GLY A 93 -6.36 -9.52 18.50
N GLY A 94 -6.43 -10.82 18.21
CA GLY A 94 -6.12 -11.87 19.18
C GLY A 94 -4.68 -11.82 19.68
N LEU A 95 -3.71 -11.59 18.80
CA LEU A 95 -2.30 -11.41 19.20
C LEU A 95 -2.08 -10.09 19.96
N VAL A 96 -2.78 -9.01 19.61
CA VAL A 96 -2.75 -7.75 20.38
C VAL A 96 -3.22 -8.00 21.81
N TYR A 97 -4.31 -8.74 22.01
CA TYR A 97 -4.77 -9.14 23.35
C TYR A 97 -3.69 -9.92 24.12
N LEU A 98 -3.09 -10.93 23.49
CA LEU A 98 -2.05 -11.75 24.13
C LEU A 98 -0.78 -10.96 24.45
N LEU A 99 -0.38 -10.06 23.56
CA LEU A 99 0.78 -9.19 23.76
C LEU A 99 0.53 -8.17 24.87
N ALA A 100 -0.66 -7.56 24.90
CA ALA A 100 -1.08 -6.64 25.94
C ALA A 100 -1.05 -7.31 27.33
N LEU A 101 -1.52 -8.56 27.45
CA LEU A 101 -1.42 -9.33 28.69
C LEU A 101 0.03 -9.47 29.19
N GLY A 102 0.94 -9.87 28.30
CA GLY A 102 2.36 -10.01 28.65
C GLY A 102 2.98 -8.68 29.08
N ILE A 103 2.69 -7.60 28.35
CA ILE A 103 3.17 -6.25 28.70
C ILE A 103 2.62 -5.81 30.08
N LEU A 104 1.33 -5.99 30.33
CA LEU A 104 0.68 -5.58 31.57
C LEU A 104 1.19 -6.35 32.80
N ARG A 105 1.62 -7.61 32.65
CA ARG A 105 2.29 -8.35 33.73
C ARG A 105 3.62 -7.71 34.14
N GLN A 106 4.35 -7.14 33.19
CA GLN A 106 5.62 -6.45 33.46
C GLN A 106 5.40 -5.04 34.05
N VAL A 107 4.37 -4.33 33.59
CA VAL A 107 4.08 -2.95 34.01
C VAL A 107 3.33 -2.89 35.35
N VAL A 108 2.44 -3.85 35.62
CA VAL A 108 1.58 -3.89 36.81
C VAL A 108 1.75 -5.23 37.55
N PRO A 109 2.92 -5.51 38.16
CA PRO A 109 3.22 -6.82 38.75
C PRO A 109 2.30 -7.20 39.92
N GLY A 110 1.78 -6.23 40.67
CA GLY A 110 0.83 -6.47 41.78
C GLY A 110 -0.66 -6.46 41.41
N GLY A 111 -1.02 -6.24 40.14
CA GLY A 111 -2.41 -6.20 39.69
C GLY A 111 -3.03 -7.60 39.58
N SER A 112 -4.35 -7.70 39.77
CA SER A 112 -5.07 -8.96 39.55
C SER A 112 -5.06 -9.36 38.07
N GLU A 113 -5.02 -10.65 37.79
CA GLU A 113 -5.04 -11.15 36.40
C GLU A 113 -6.32 -10.75 35.66
N SER A 114 -7.46 -10.71 36.37
CA SER A 114 -8.73 -10.23 35.82
C SER A 114 -8.64 -8.77 35.35
N SER A 115 -8.00 -7.89 36.12
CA SER A 115 -7.80 -6.48 35.71
C SER A 115 -6.91 -6.40 34.46
N ARG A 116 -5.84 -7.20 34.38
CA ARG A 116 -4.98 -7.23 33.19
C ARG A 116 -5.73 -7.72 31.95
N GLN A 117 -6.56 -8.76 32.11
CA GLN A 117 -7.41 -9.28 31.02
C GLN A 117 -8.42 -8.24 30.54
N GLN A 118 -9.01 -7.45 31.43
CA GLN A 118 -9.91 -6.36 31.04
C GLN A 118 -9.20 -5.28 30.23
N VAL A 119 -8.02 -4.82 30.67
CA VAL A 119 -7.24 -3.82 29.93
C VAL A 119 -6.74 -4.37 28.61
N ALA A 120 -6.26 -5.63 28.57
CA ALA A 120 -5.84 -6.27 27.33
C ALA A 120 -6.99 -6.45 26.34
N LEU A 121 -8.19 -6.80 26.84
CA LEU A 121 -9.39 -6.90 26.02
C LEU A 121 -9.80 -5.52 25.48
N LEU A 122 -9.73 -4.48 26.31
CA LEU A 122 -9.99 -3.11 25.87
C LEU A 122 -8.97 -2.68 24.80
N ALA A 123 -7.68 -2.97 24.98
CA ALA A 123 -6.65 -2.67 23.98
C ALA A 123 -6.93 -3.36 22.64
N ALA A 124 -7.29 -4.64 22.66
CA ALA A 124 -7.68 -5.37 21.46
C ALA A 124 -8.97 -4.83 20.83
N ALA A 125 -9.95 -4.40 21.64
CA ALA A 125 -11.18 -3.78 21.16
C ALA A 125 -10.93 -2.42 20.50
N LEU A 126 -10.13 -1.54 21.13
CA LEU A 126 -9.75 -0.26 20.56
C LEU A 126 -9.02 -0.44 19.22
N TRP A 127 -8.13 -1.45 19.13
CA TRP A 127 -7.38 -1.72 17.90
C TRP A 127 -8.24 -2.36 16.80
N LEU A 128 -9.08 -3.37 17.11
CA LEU A 128 -9.97 -4.02 16.13
C LEU A 128 -11.06 -3.06 15.61
N LEU A 129 -11.52 -2.16 16.48
CA LEU A 129 -12.59 -1.22 16.16
C LEU A 129 -12.05 0.14 15.67
N ALA A 130 -10.74 0.27 15.45
CA ALA A 130 -10.12 1.51 14.98
C ALA A 130 -10.54 1.82 13.54
N PRO A 131 -11.23 2.95 13.27
CA PRO A 131 -11.67 3.29 11.91
C PRO A 131 -10.51 3.45 10.93
N LEU A 132 -9.33 3.89 11.39
CA LEU A 132 -8.15 4.04 10.53
C LEU A 132 -7.71 2.71 9.87
N HIS A 133 -8.00 1.57 10.49
CA HIS A 133 -7.61 0.25 9.98
C HIS A 133 -8.50 -0.25 8.84
N VAL A 134 -9.61 0.44 8.53
CA VAL A 134 -10.45 0.14 7.36
C VAL A 134 -9.63 0.15 6.08
N SER A 135 -8.70 1.11 5.96
CA SER A 135 -7.77 1.22 4.82
C SER A 135 -6.76 0.07 4.71
N THR A 136 -6.60 -0.76 5.75
CA THR A 136 -5.75 -1.96 5.72
C THR A 136 -6.59 -3.22 5.48
N VAL A 137 -7.82 -3.27 6.01
CA VAL A 137 -8.71 -4.45 5.91
C VAL A 137 -9.41 -4.49 4.56
N LEU A 138 -9.95 -3.36 4.08
CA LEU A 138 -10.76 -3.28 2.86
C LEU A 138 -9.99 -2.85 1.60
N TYR A 139 -8.76 -2.35 1.74
CA TYR A 139 -7.84 -2.21 0.61
C TYR A 139 -7.14 -3.56 0.39
N ALA A 140 -7.56 -4.33 -0.60
CA ALA A 140 -7.34 -5.78 -0.64
C ALA A 140 -5.86 -6.17 -0.59
N VAL A 141 -5.03 -5.49 -1.38
CA VAL A 141 -3.57 -5.71 -1.50
C VAL A 141 -2.83 -5.47 -0.17
N GLN A 142 -3.40 -4.67 0.74
CA GLN A 142 -2.82 -4.46 2.07
C GLN A 142 -2.90 -5.68 2.98
N ARG A 143 -3.42 -6.83 2.50
CA ARG A 143 -3.11 -8.16 3.06
C ARG A 143 -1.62 -8.35 3.32
N MET A 144 -0.77 -7.78 2.45
CA MET A 144 0.69 -7.75 2.64
C MET A 144 1.09 -7.13 3.99
N ALA A 145 0.52 -5.96 4.32
CA ALA A 145 0.76 -5.28 5.59
C ALA A 145 0.13 -6.04 6.77
N GLN A 146 -1.04 -6.66 6.57
CA GLN A 146 -1.70 -7.46 7.61
C GLN A 146 -0.89 -8.71 7.96
N LEU A 147 -0.39 -9.46 6.98
CA LEU A 147 0.44 -10.65 7.19
C LEU A 147 1.79 -10.28 7.83
N ALA A 148 2.45 -9.22 7.36
CA ALA A 148 3.67 -8.72 7.99
C ALA A 148 3.43 -8.35 9.46
N THR A 149 2.29 -7.72 9.76
CA THR A 149 1.88 -7.39 11.13
C THR A 149 1.55 -8.64 11.95
N LEU A 150 0.81 -9.59 11.40
CA LEU A 150 0.45 -10.85 12.05
C LEU A 150 1.70 -11.59 12.52
N PHE A 151 2.66 -11.78 11.61
CA PHE A 151 3.91 -12.46 11.92
C PHE A 151 4.78 -11.63 12.87
N THR A 152 4.85 -10.31 12.71
CA THR A 152 5.55 -9.45 13.68
C THR A 152 4.97 -9.59 15.08
N LEU A 153 3.65 -9.52 15.24
CA LEU A 153 2.97 -9.68 16.52
C LEU A 153 3.17 -11.08 17.12
N LEU A 154 3.16 -12.12 16.28
CA LEU A 154 3.45 -13.49 16.71
C LEU A 154 4.88 -13.60 17.25
N GLY A 155 5.86 -13.02 16.55
CA GLY A 155 7.26 -12.98 16.97
C GLY A 155 7.43 -12.23 18.29
N LEU A 156 6.80 -11.06 18.43
CA LEU A 156 6.82 -10.29 19.68
C LEU A 156 6.17 -11.04 20.84
N TRP A 157 5.03 -11.68 20.61
CA TRP A 157 4.37 -12.50 21.64
C TRP A 157 5.23 -13.68 22.07
N LEU A 158 5.82 -14.42 21.11
CA LEU A 158 6.75 -15.51 21.39
C LEU A 158 7.94 -15.03 22.23
N PHE A 159 8.54 -13.89 21.83
CA PHE A 159 9.63 -13.27 22.56
C PHE A 159 9.21 -12.92 23.99
N VAL A 160 8.12 -12.18 24.19
CA VAL A 160 7.64 -11.77 25.52
C VAL A 160 7.43 -12.99 26.40
N ARG A 161 6.71 -14.01 25.91
CA ARG A 161 6.42 -15.22 26.68
C ARG A 161 7.69 -15.94 27.14
N ARG A 162 8.71 -16.05 26.28
CA ARG A 162 9.99 -16.67 26.63
C ARG A 162 10.82 -15.77 27.54
N ARG A 163 10.81 -14.47 27.27
CA ARG A 163 11.59 -13.47 27.99
C ARG A 163 11.12 -13.30 29.43
N GLU A 164 9.82 -13.45 29.71
CA GLU A 164 9.26 -13.54 31.07
C GLU A 164 9.90 -14.68 31.86
N GLN A 165 9.96 -15.88 31.26
CA GLN A 165 10.59 -17.05 31.90
C GLN A 165 12.08 -16.82 32.14
N TRP A 166 12.79 -16.25 31.16
CA TRP A 166 14.21 -15.97 31.29
C TRP A 166 14.53 -14.89 32.32
N ALA A 167 13.63 -13.92 32.51
CA ALA A 167 13.77 -12.91 33.53
C ALA A 167 13.75 -13.51 34.95
N GLU A 168 12.95 -14.55 35.18
CA GLU A 168 12.81 -15.22 36.48
C GLU A 168 13.88 -16.29 36.72
N ARG A 169 14.08 -17.19 35.76
CA ARG A 169 14.87 -18.42 35.95
C ARG A 169 16.04 -18.59 34.98
N GLY A 170 16.28 -17.61 34.10
CA GLY A 170 17.27 -17.71 33.03
C GLY A 170 16.80 -18.62 31.89
N ALA A 171 17.69 -18.88 30.93
CA ALA A 171 17.42 -19.73 29.77
C ALA A 171 18.46 -20.84 29.67
N SER A 172 18.04 -22.05 29.29
CA SER A 172 18.98 -23.06 28.80
C SER A 172 19.47 -22.70 27.39
N PRO A 173 20.64 -23.20 26.94
CA PRO A 173 21.09 -23.03 25.56
C PRO A 173 20.08 -23.55 24.53
N ALA A 174 19.41 -24.68 24.83
CA ALA A 174 18.38 -25.24 23.97
C ALA A 174 17.17 -24.31 23.83
N ASP A 175 16.72 -23.67 24.92
CA ASP A 175 15.62 -22.70 24.88
C ASP A 175 15.97 -21.47 24.02
N LEU A 176 17.21 -20.99 24.12
CA LEU A 176 17.69 -19.86 23.32
C LEU A 176 17.75 -20.21 21.83
N ILE A 177 18.30 -21.37 21.48
CA ILE A 177 18.38 -21.84 20.09
C ILE A 177 16.97 -22.03 19.52
N ALA A 178 16.10 -22.75 20.23
CA ALA A 178 14.74 -22.99 19.78
C ALA A 178 13.97 -21.68 19.59
N THR A 179 14.07 -20.74 20.53
CA THR A 179 13.40 -19.43 20.41
C THR A 179 13.97 -18.62 19.26
N SER A 180 15.29 -18.66 19.03
CA SER A 180 15.93 -17.95 17.92
C SER A 180 15.49 -18.50 16.56
N LEU A 181 15.38 -19.82 16.41
CA LEU A 181 14.89 -20.45 15.19
C LEU A 181 13.43 -20.10 14.91
N TRP A 182 12.56 -20.11 15.94
CA TRP A 182 11.18 -19.68 15.80
C TRP A 182 11.06 -18.20 15.42
N LEU A 183 11.83 -17.33 16.06
CA LEU A 183 11.86 -15.90 15.72
C LEU A 183 12.37 -15.68 14.30
N LEU A 184 13.40 -16.42 13.86
CA LEU A 184 13.91 -16.35 12.49
C LEU A 184 12.84 -16.79 11.48
N LEU A 185 12.15 -17.90 11.71
CA LEU A 185 11.07 -18.36 10.84
C LEU A 185 9.98 -17.30 10.70
N VAL A 186 9.51 -16.77 11.83
CA VAL A 186 8.44 -15.77 11.85
C VAL A 186 8.90 -14.44 11.23
N LEU A 187 10.15 -14.05 11.44
CA LEU A 187 10.76 -12.89 10.78
C LEU A 187 10.78 -13.06 9.26
N LEU A 188 11.19 -14.22 8.75
CA LEU A 188 11.22 -14.49 7.32
C LEU A 188 9.80 -14.40 6.75
N LEU A 189 8.80 -14.99 7.40
CA LEU A 189 7.40 -14.88 6.98
C LEU A 189 6.91 -13.42 6.98
N ALA A 190 7.31 -12.62 7.99
CA ALA A 190 6.96 -11.21 8.06
C ALA A 190 7.59 -10.40 6.91
N VAL A 191 8.91 -10.51 6.72
CA VAL A 191 9.69 -9.79 5.69
C VAL A 191 9.24 -10.17 4.28
N LEU A 192 8.98 -11.45 4.05
CA LEU A 192 8.51 -11.96 2.77
C LEU A 192 7.01 -11.68 2.51
N SER A 193 6.26 -11.20 3.50
CA SER A 193 4.91 -10.66 3.31
C SER A 193 4.96 -9.18 2.91
N LYS A 194 5.81 -8.40 3.57
CA LYS A 194 6.10 -6.99 3.28
C LYS A 194 7.41 -6.58 3.95
N GLU A 195 8.15 -5.65 3.34
CA GLU A 195 9.48 -5.23 3.79
C GLU A 195 9.48 -4.71 5.24
N ASN A 196 8.39 -4.10 5.70
CA ASN A 196 8.25 -3.60 7.06
C ASN A 196 8.21 -4.70 8.14
N GLY A 197 8.08 -5.98 7.76
CA GLY A 197 8.26 -7.11 8.67
C GLY A 197 9.64 -7.17 9.33
N VAL A 198 10.66 -6.54 8.73
CA VAL A 198 12.02 -6.44 9.31
C VAL A 198 12.03 -5.70 10.64
N LEU A 199 11.02 -4.84 10.89
CA LEU A 199 10.89 -4.08 12.13
C LEU A 199 10.73 -4.97 13.36
N LEU A 200 10.36 -6.25 13.21
CA LEU A 200 10.41 -7.22 14.32
C LEU A 200 11.78 -7.19 15.02
N LEU A 201 12.88 -7.18 14.27
CA LEU A 201 14.24 -7.15 14.84
C LEU A 201 14.49 -5.89 15.68
N TRP A 202 13.90 -4.76 15.31
CA TRP A 202 14.07 -3.49 16.01
C TRP A 202 13.06 -3.31 17.15
N LEU A 203 11.90 -3.95 17.07
CA LEU A 203 10.90 -3.93 18.14
C LEU A 203 11.30 -4.84 19.32
N LEU A 204 12.02 -5.95 19.10
CA LEU A 204 12.54 -6.79 20.18
C LEU A 204 13.36 -6.00 21.24
N PRO A 205 14.37 -5.19 20.87
CA PRO A 205 15.10 -4.38 21.84
C PRO A 205 14.25 -3.28 22.48
N VAL A 206 13.14 -2.80 21.86
CA VAL A 206 12.21 -1.88 22.53
C VAL A 206 11.64 -2.52 23.80
N PHE A 207 11.23 -3.80 23.75
CA PHE A 207 10.78 -4.54 24.94
C PHE A 207 11.88 -4.67 25.99
N GLU A 208 13.11 -4.96 25.55
CA GLU A 208 14.24 -5.14 26.46
C GLU A 208 14.59 -3.83 27.19
N VAL A 209 14.67 -2.72 26.47
CA VAL A 209 15.12 -1.44 27.01
C VAL A 209 14.06 -0.80 27.93
N THR A 210 12.78 -1.00 27.61
CA THR A 210 11.68 -0.35 28.34
C THR A 210 11.09 -1.19 29.46
N LEU A 211 10.80 -2.47 29.22
CA LEU A 211 10.06 -3.35 30.12
C LEU A 211 10.99 -4.27 30.93
N PHE A 212 11.79 -5.11 30.27
CA PHE A 212 12.60 -6.14 30.95
C PHE A 212 13.88 -5.61 31.60
N ARG A 213 14.49 -4.55 31.03
CA ARG A 213 15.62 -3.79 31.58
C ARG A 213 16.82 -4.64 32.00
N GLY A 214 17.14 -5.67 31.21
CA GLY A 214 18.24 -6.58 31.46
C GLY A 214 17.98 -7.62 32.54
N ARG A 215 16.75 -7.79 33.04
CA ARG A 215 16.45 -8.81 34.06
C ARG A 215 16.70 -10.22 33.52
N TRP A 216 17.46 -11.05 34.23
CA TRP A 216 17.80 -12.40 33.84
C TRP A 216 18.09 -13.24 35.09
N ALA A 217 17.46 -14.41 35.18
CA ALA A 217 17.58 -15.31 36.35
C ALA A 217 17.40 -14.57 37.69
N GLY A 218 16.35 -13.74 37.78
CA GLY A 218 16.00 -12.98 38.98
C GLY A 218 16.86 -11.74 39.25
N SER A 219 17.91 -11.49 38.48
CA SER A 219 18.87 -10.40 38.71
C SER A 219 19.03 -9.50 37.49
N LYS A 220 19.66 -8.33 37.64
CA LYS A 220 19.94 -7.44 36.51
C LYS A 220 21.26 -7.84 35.84
N ASN A 221 21.20 -8.20 34.57
CA ASN A 221 22.36 -8.53 33.74
C ASN A 221 22.79 -7.31 32.88
N ARG A 222 24.06 -6.90 33.03
CA ARG A 222 24.63 -5.75 32.31
C ARG A 222 24.79 -6.01 30.82
N ILE A 223 25.17 -7.23 30.43
CA ILE A 223 25.38 -7.60 29.02
C ILE A 223 24.05 -7.52 28.27
N ILE A 224 22.98 -8.09 28.81
CA ILE A 224 21.65 -8.04 28.17
C ILE A 224 21.14 -6.60 28.08
N THR A 225 21.36 -5.79 29.13
CA THR A 225 21.04 -4.36 29.08
C THR A 225 21.77 -3.67 27.93
N LEU A 226 23.08 -3.93 27.79
CA LEU A 226 23.90 -3.36 26.72
C LEU A 226 23.44 -3.82 25.34
N LEU A 227 23.18 -5.12 25.16
CA LEU A 227 22.69 -5.68 23.90
C LEU A 227 21.32 -5.09 23.52
N GLY A 228 20.43 -4.84 24.48
CA GLY A 228 19.16 -4.15 24.23
C GLY A 228 19.37 -2.73 23.68
N TRP A 229 20.27 -1.95 24.28
CA TRP A 229 20.59 -0.60 23.79
C TRP A 229 21.32 -0.62 22.45
N ILE A 230 22.26 -1.55 22.24
CA ILE A 230 22.94 -1.73 20.95
C ILE A 230 21.90 -2.06 19.88
N GLY A 231 21.02 -3.04 20.13
CA GLY A 231 19.95 -3.41 19.19
C GLY A 231 19.01 -2.25 18.86
N LEU A 232 18.75 -1.36 19.82
CA LEU A 232 17.93 -0.17 19.58
C LEU A 232 18.65 0.91 18.77
N LEU A 233 19.95 1.12 19.00
CA LEU A 233 20.72 2.23 18.42
C LEU A 233 21.43 1.88 17.11
N VAL A 234 21.82 0.62 16.88
CA VAL A 234 22.56 0.21 15.68
C VAL A 234 21.82 0.55 14.37
N PRO A 235 20.52 0.26 14.20
CA PRO A 235 19.83 0.64 12.96
C PRO A 235 19.89 2.14 12.67
N LEU A 236 19.78 2.98 13.71
CA LEU A 236 19.93 4.43 13.59
C LEU A 236 21.35 4.81 13.15
N LEU A 237 22.37 4.20 13.78
CA LEU A 237 23.77 4.42 13.43
C LEU A 237 24.09 3.95 12.01
N VAL A 238 23.46 2.88 11.53
CA VAL A 238 23.63 2.41 10.14
C VAL A 238 23.02 3.41 9.16
N ILE A 239 21.84 3.97 9.44
CA ILE A 239 21.22 5.01 8.60
C ILE A 239 22.07 6.28 8.58
N VAL A 240 22.53 6.74 9.74
CA VAL A 240 23.41 7.92 9.83
C VAL A 240 24.76 7.64 9.16
N GLY A 241 25.35 6.47 9.39
CA GLY A 241 26.61 6.07 8.77
C GLY A 241 26.53 5.97 7.26
N THR A 242 25.46 5.36 6.72
CA THR A 242 25.26 5.26 5.26
C THR A 242 25.04 6.63 4.63
N THR A 243 24.30 7.54 5.26
CA THR A 243 24.10 8.91 4.77
C THR A 243 25.39 9.75 4.82
N LEU A 244 26.29 9.52 5.77
CA LEU A 244 27.57 10.22 5.85
C LEU A 244 28.64 9.63 4.91
N LEU A 245 28.65 8.30 4.72
CA LEU A 245 29.65 7.60 3.90
C LEU A 245 29.30 7.58 2.41
N VAL A 246 28.01 7.55 2.07
CA VAL A 246 27.53 7.51 0.68
C VAL A 246 26.39 8.54 0.53
N PRO A 247 26.71 9.84 0.51
CA PRO A 247 25.72 10.92 0.58
C PRO A 247 24.72 10.92 -0.60
N GLU A 248 25.10 10.33 -1.75
CA GLU A 248 24.28 10.27 -2.96
C GLU A 248 23.27 9.09 -2.96
N LEU A 249 23.51 8.04 -2.16
CA LEU A 249 22.74 6.78 -2.20
C LEU A 249 21.23 6.94 -1.96
N ILE A 250 20.86 7.89 -1.10
CA ILE A 250 19.47 8.14 -0.73
C ILE A 250 18.87 9.27 -1.60
N PRO A 251 19.50 10.45 -1.74
CA PRO A 251 18.95 11.55 -2.55
C PRO A 251 18.68 11.16 -4.01
N ASP A 252 19.55 10.35 -4.64
CA ASP A 252 19.36 9.96 -6.05
C ASP A 252 18.10 9.14 -6.27
N ARG A 253 17.58 8.47 -5.23
CA ARG A 253 16.32 7.73 -5.30
C ARG A 253 15.07 8.62 -5.27
N TYR A 254 15.23 9.92 -5.04
CA TYR A 254 14.17 10.91 -5.15
C TYR A 254 14.06 11.48 -6.58
N THR A 255 14.91 11.02 -7.52
CA THR A 255 14.73 11.32 -8.94
C THR A 255 13.33 10.87 -9.40
N GLY A 256 12.55 11.81 -9.93
CA GLY A 256 11.15 11.57 -10.32
C GLY A 256 10.10 11.74 -9.20
N ARG A 257 10.50 12.15 -7.99
CA ARG A 257 9.57 12.60 -6.93
C ARG A 257 9.35 14.11 -7.00
N GLU A 258 8.16 14.57 -6.60
CA GLU A 258 7.83 16.00 -6.48
C GLU A 258 8.37 16.65 -5.20
N PHE A 259 9.01 15.87 -4.34
CA PHE A 259 9.58 16.33 -3.09
C PHE A 259 10.98 15.75 -2.91
N SER A 260 11.81 16.48 -2.17
CA SER A 260 13.15 16.10 -1.76
C SER A 260 13.14 15.23 -0.50
N LEU A 261 14.29 14.60 -0.21
CA LEU A 261 14.54 13.91 1.06
C LEU A 261 14.31 14.84 2.26
N GLN A 262 14.77 16.08 2.18
CA GLN A 262 14.62 17.05 3.27
C GLN A 262 13.15 17.38 3.52
N GLU A 263 12.41 17.71 2.46
CA GLU A 263 10.98 18.01 2.57
C GLU A 263 10.22 16.83 3.15
N ARG A 264 10.57 15.61 2.74
CA ARG A 264 9.99 14.40 3.33
C ARG A 264 10.26 14.33 4.82
N LEU A 265 11.52 14.37 5.26
CA LEU A 265 11.86 14.22 6.68
C LEU A 265 11.20 15.30 7.55
N LEU A 266 11.19 16.55 7.08
CA LEU A 266 10.52 17.65 7.78
C LEU A 266 9.00 17.44 7.84
N THR A 267 8.39 17.00 6.73
CA THR A 267 6.94 16.73 6.68
C THR A 267 6.58 15.57 7.60
N GLN A 268 7.39 14.51 7.65
CA GLN A 268 7.15 13.35 8.53
C GLN A 268 7.13 13.73 10.02
N LEU A 269 7.86 14.77 10.45
CA LEU A 269 7.77 15.27 11.84
C LEU A 269 6.35 15.69 12.21
N ARG A 270 5.59 16.27 11.28
CA ARG A 270 4.18 16.63 11.46
C ARG A 270 3.24 15.46 11.23
N LEU A 271 3.49 14.66 10.20
CA LEU A 271 2.59 13.55 9.83
C LEU A 271 2.48 12.48 10.91
N LEU A 272 3.56 12.21 11.64
CA LEU A 272 3.49 11.30 12.79
C LEU A 272 2.55 11.84 13.89
N TRP A 273 2.42 13.16 14.07
CA TRP A 273 1.39 13.72 14.95
C TRP A 273 -0.02 13.59 14.35
N GLN A 274 -0.17 13.78 13.04
CA GLN A 274 -1.44 13.60 12.34
C GLN A 274 -1.96 12.15 12.47
N TYR A 275 -1.06 11.18 12.32
CA TYR A 275 -1.35 9.77 12.55
C TYR A 275 -1.77 9.49 14.00
N LEU A 276 -1.08 10.09 14.98
CA LEU A 276 -1.50 9.99 16.38
C LEU A 276 -2.90 10.60 16.59
N SER A 277 -3.20 11.76 15.99
CA SER A 277 -4.54 12.34 16.10
C SER A 277 -5.60 11.43 15.48
N TRP A 278 -5.35 10.84 14.31
CA TRP A 278 -6.28 9.88 13.68
C TRP A 278 -6.53 8.61 14.51
N LEU A 279 -5.53 8.16 15.27
CA LEU A 279 -5.67 6.97 16.13
C LEU A 279 -6.42 7.29 17.45
N VAL A 280 -6.17 8.45 18.04
CA VAL A 280 -6.75 8.85 19.34
C VAL A 280 -8.13 9.50 19.17
N PHE A 281 -8.28 10.34 18.15
CA PHE A 281 -9.49 11.05 17.77
C PHE A 281 -9.85 10.63 16.35
N PRO A 282 -10.62 9.54 16.17
CA PRO A 282 -10.85 8.94 14.86
C PRO A 282 -11.85 9.77 14.05
N ASP A 283 -11.46 10.99 13.69
CA ASP A 283 -12.20 11.90 12.85
C ASP A 283 -12.13 11.44 11.40
N ILE A 284 -13.18 10.74 10.97
CA ILE A 284 -13.31 10.22 9.61
C ILE A 284 -13.47 11.32 8.55
N THR A 285 -13.69 12.58 8.93
CA THR A 285 -13.73 13.72 8.00
C THR A 285 -12.33 14.22 7.62
N SER A 286 -11.32 13.88 8.42
CA SER A 286 -9.90 14.17 8.14
C SER A 286 -9.15 13.00 7.51
N MET A 287 -9.88 11.93 7.22
CA MET A 287 -9.37 10.65 6.72
C MET A 287 -9.82 10.45 5.27
N GLY A 288 -9.12 9.63 4.50
CA GLY A 288 -9.38 9.45 3.08
C GLY A 288 -8.44 8.44 2.44
N PHE A 289 -8.67 8.14 1.16
CA PHE A 289 -7.72 7.31 0.40
C PHE A 289 -6.55 8.15 -0.13
N GLN A 290 -6.80 9.39 -0.54
CA GLN A 290 -5.82 10.35 -1.05
C GLN A 290 -5.55 11.45 -0.02
N HIS A 291 -4.30 11.91 0.05
CA HIS A 291 -3.79 12.87 1.05
C HIS A 291 -2.71 13.80 0.45
N ASP A 292 -2.73 14.00 -0.87
CA ASP A 292 -1.79 14.84 -1.63
C ASP A 292 -2.03 16.35 -1.42
N ASP A 293 -3.11 16.71 -0.73
CA ASP A 293 -3.43 18.07 -0.28
C ASP A 293 -2.64 18.51 0.97
N ILE A 294 -2.00 17.57 1.68
CA ILE A 294 -1.20 17.92 2.86
C ILE A 294 0.04 18.71 2.42
N PRO A 295 0.20 19.97 2.88
CA PRO A 295 1.27 20.83 2.42
C PRO A 295 2.63 20.26 2.82
N LEU A 296 3.62 20.36 1.94
CA LEU A 296 4.99 19.95 2.22
C LEU A 296 5.69 20.92 3.18
N SER A 297 6.55 20.40 4.05
CA SER A 297 7.46 21.21 4.86
C SER A 297 8.72 21.53 4.07
N THR A 298 8.78 22.71 3.45
CA THR A 298 9.96 23.18 2.69
C THR A 298 11.08 23.70 3.59
N SER A 299 10.76 24.08 4.83
CA SER A 299 11.74 24.45 5.85
C SER A 299 11.23 24.18 7.27
N TRP A 300 12.04 24.43 8.29
CA TRP A 300 11.64 24.30 9.69
C TRP A 300 10.47 25.21 10.09
N VAL A 301 10.29 26.34 9.40
CA VAL A 301 9.27 27.35 9.73
C VAL A 301 8.21 27.51 8.64
N ASN A 302 8.31 26.78 7.53
CA ASN A 302 7.32 26.76 6.47
C ASN A 302 6.83 25.33 6.20
N PRO A 303 5.68 24.92 6.79
CA PRO A 303 4.87 25.66 7.76
C PRO A 303 5.50 25.66 9.16
N VAL A 304 5.15 26.65 10.01
CA VAL A 304 5.68 26.80 11.38
C VAL A 304 5.32 25.63 12.30
N THR A 305 4.25 24.92 11.95
CA THR A 305 3.86 23.67 12.60
C THR A 305 4.97 22.63 12.56
N THR A 306 5.90 22.69 11.61
CA THR A 306 7.07 21.79 11.52
C THR A 306 7.98 21.93 12.75
N LEU A 307 8.36 23.17 13.10
CA LEU A 307 9.17 23.46 14.29
C LEU A 307 8.43 23.04 15.56
N PHE A 308 7.15 23.38 15.69
CA PHE A 308 6.37 23.00 16.87
C PHE A 308 6.20 21.49 17.00
N SER A 309 5.99 20.76 15.91
CA SER A 309 5.96 19.31 15.91
C SER A 309 7.29 18.69 16.33
N ALA A 310 8.41 19.26 15.88
CA ALA A 310 9.74 18.83 16.31
C ALA A 310 9.96 19.04 17.82
N LEU A 311 9.62 20.23 18.34
CA LEU A 311 9.69 20.54 19.76
C LEU A 311 8.76 19.64 20.58
N ALA A 312 7.55 19.37 20.09
CA ALA A 312 6.60 18.46 20.74
C ALA A 312 7.16 17.04 20.86
N TRP A 313 7.90 16.54 19.85
CA TRP A 313 8.58 15.25 19.95
C TRP A 313 9.66 15.24 21.03
N LEU A 314 10.46 16.31 21.13
CA LEU A 314 11.47 16.44 22.18
C LEU A 314 10.83 16.48 23.58
N VAL A 315 9.75 17.24 23.75
CA VAL A 315 8.99 17.29 25.00
C VAL A 315 8.42 15.92 25.34
N THR A 316 7.80 15.23 24.38
CA THR A 316 7.19 13.91 24.58
C THR A 316 8.22 12.85 24.94
N ALA A 317 9.37 12.85 24.27
CA ALA A 317 10.51 12.00 24.62
C ALA A 317 11.04 12.32 26.03
N GLY A 318 11.16 13.60 26.38
CA GLY A 318 11.54 14.07 27.71
C GLY A 318 10.57 13.59 28.79
N VAL A 319 9.25 13.75 28.58
CA VAL A 319 8.21 13.28 29.51
C VAL A 319 8.24 11.76 29.65
N ALA A 320 8.33 11.02 28.53
CA ALA A 320 8.44 9.57 28.54
C ALA A 320 9.68 9.10 29.32
N TRP A 321 10.82 9.79 29.16
CA TRP A 321 12.04 9.52 29.91
C TRP A 321 11.88 9.83 31.40
N LEU A 322 11.33 10.98 31.77
CA LEU A 322 11.11 11.37 33.17
C LEU A 322 10.16 10.39 33.87
N LEU A 323 9.09 9.98 33.19
CA LEU A 323 8.10 9.06 33.72
C LEU A 323 8.50 7.58 33.57
N ARG A 324 9.66 7.24 33.02
CA ARG A 324 10.06 5.85 32.71
C ARG A 324 9.97 4.89 33.90
N ARG A 325 10.11 5.36 35.14
CA ARG A 325 9.97 4.52 36.35
C ARG A 325 8.54 4.39 36.85
N ARG A 326 7.69 5.42 36.64
CA ARG A 326 6.31 5.46 37.11
C ARG A 326 5.32 4.92 36.07
N LEU A 327 5.52 5.26 34.81
CA LEU A 327 4.69 4.86 33.67
C LEU A 327 5.59 4.32 32.53
N PRO A 328 6.22 3.14 32.70
CA PRO A 328 7.11 2.55 31.68
C PRO A 328 6.40 2.30 30.35
N LEU A 329 5.07 2.09 30.39
CA LEU A 329 4.23 1.88 29.21
C LEU A 329 4.23 3.08 28.25
N LEU A 330 4.40 4.31 28.76
CA LEU A 330 4.47 5.50 27.92
C LEU A 330 5.72 5.49 27.02
N GLY A 331 6.88 5.20 27.61
CA GLY A 331 8.13 5.07 26.85
C GLY A 331 8.11 3.88 25.88
N PHE A 332 7.50 2.76 26.29
CA PHE A 332 7.27 1.62 25.40
C PHE A 332 6.40 2.01 24.20
N ALA A 333 5.21 2.59 24.43
CA ALA A 333 4.28 2.94 23.36
C ALA A 333 4.88 3.97 22.39
N LEU A 334 5.61 4.97 22.91
CA LEU A 334 6.30 5.96 22.09
C LEU A 334 7.36 5.32 21.19
N LEU A 335 8.24 4.48 21.76
CA LEU A 335 9.28 3.80 20.97
C LEU A 335 8.68 2.79 19.99
N PHE A 336 7.66 2.04 20.38
CA PHE A 336 6.96 1.10 19.51
C PHE A 336 6.35 1.82 18.30
N TYR A 337 5.70 2.97 18.54
CA TYR A 337 5.10 3.81 17.52
C TYR A 337 6.15 4.35 16.53
N LEU A 338 7.22 4.97 17.04
CA LEU A 338 8.27 5.54 16.19
C LEU A 338 9.06 4.47 15.41
N VAL A 339 9.42 3.35 16.05
CA VAL A 339 10.10 2.22 15.38
C VAL A 339 9.17 1.59 14.35
N GLY A 340 7.89 1.43 14.67
CA GLY A 340 6.89 0.90 13.74
C GLY A 340 6.76 1.72 12.46
N HIS A 341 6.91 3.04 12.56
CA HIS A 341 6.88 3.95 11.40
C HIS A 341 8.24 4.11 10.71
N ALA A 342 9.34 3.61 11.28
CA ALA A 342 10.69 3.94 10.85
C ALA A 342 11.03 3.50 9.42
N LEU A 343 10.36 2.48 8.85
CA LEU A 343 10.59 2.10 7.44
C LEU A 343 9.73 2.92 6.47
N GLU A 344 8.50 3.27 6.84
CA GLU A 344 7.54 3.88 5.92
C GLU A 344 7.45 5.41 6.05
N SER A 345 7.99 5.99 7.14
CA SER A 345 7.92 7.42 7.49
C SER A 345 9.31 8.02 7.76
N SER A 346 10.31 7.62 6.97
CA SER A 346 11.71 8.04 7.11
C SER A 346 12.35 8.39 5.75
N VAL A 347 13.59 7.96 5.52
CA VAL A 347 14.46 8.32 4.40
C VAL A 347 14.07 7.70 3.06
N TRP A 348 13.22 6.67 3.05
CA TRP A 348 12.82 5.99 1.81
C TRP A 348 11.82 6.82 1.00
N PRO A 349 11.99 6.97 -0.33
CA PRO A 349 11.16 7.81 -1.20
C PRO A 349 9.81 7.15 -1.50
N LEU A 350 9.00 6.97 -0.47
CA LEU A 350 7.61 6.50 -0.56
C LEU A 350 6.67 7.71 -0.59
N GLU A 351 5.39 7.52 -0.89
CA GLU A 351 4.38 8.59 -0.76
C GLU A 351 4.40 9.20 0.65
N MET A 352 3.99 10.46 0.79
CA MET A 352 4.03 11.15 2.08
C MET A 352 3.15 10.48 3.13
N VAL A 353 1.91 10.17 2.75
CA VAL A 353 0.88 9.71 3.68
C VAL A 353 0.14 8.51 3.11
N TYR A 354 -0.04 7.51 3.98
CA TYR A 354 -1.00 6.44 3.78
C TYR A 354 -1.48 5.96 5.13
N GLU A 355 -2.80 5.85 5.30
CA GLU A 355 -3.41 5.46 6.56
C GLU A 355 -3.00 4.05 7.01
N HIS A 356 -2.94 3.09 6.08
CA HIS A 356 -2.63 1.69 6.36
C HIS A 356 -1.24 1.48 7.01
N ARG A 357 -0.35 2.48 6.95
CA ARG A 357 0.96 2.48 7.64
C ARG A 357 0.83 2.46 9.17
N ASN A 358 -0.34 2.81 9.71
CA ASN A 358 -0.60 2.85 11.15
C ASN A 358 -1.00 1.49 11.76
N TYR A 359 -1.15 0.45 10.93
CA TYR A 359 -1.69 -0.83 11.37
C TYR A 359 -0.84 -1.49 12.48
N LEU A 360 0.45 -1.71 12.24
CA LEU A 360 1.39 -2.20 13.26
C LEU A 360 1.71 -1.12 14.33
N PRO A 361 2.12 0.12 13.98
CA PRO A 361 2.57 1.12 14.96
C PRO A 361 1.54 1.47 16.04
N SER A 362 0.25 1.40 15.71
CA SER A 362 -0.85 1.71 16.63
C SER A 362 -0.98 0.73 17.80
N VAL A 363 -0.39 -0.48 17.73
CA VAL A 363 -0.53 -1.52 18.76
C VAL A 363 -0.04 -1.03 20.12
N GLY A 364 1.17 -0.48 20.19
CA GLY A 364 1.71 0.05 21.45
C GLY A 364 0.88 1.21 22.02
N LEU A 365 0.35 2.07 21.13
CA LEU A 365 -0.49 3.19 21.49
C LEU A 365 -1.83 2.74 22.08
N PHE A 366 -2.54 1.81 21.44
CA PHE A 366 -3.84 1.34 21.95
C PHE A 366 -3.72 0.58 23.27
N ILE A 367 -2.60 -0.11 23.52
CA ILE A 367 -2.31 -0.71 24.84
C ILE A 367 -2.14 0.39 25.90
N LEU A 368 -1.41 1.47 25.58
CA LEU A 368 -1.30 2.63 26.47
C LEU A 368 -2.65 3.29 26.72
N LEU A 369 -3.43 3.55 25.68
CA LEU A 369 -4.75 4.18 25.80
C LEU A 369 -5.69 3.36 26.66
N ALA A 370 -5.77 2.04 26.44
CA ALA A 370 -6.58 1.15 27.26
C ALA A 370 -6.17 1.19 28.74
N TYR A 371 -4.87 1.20 29.02
CA TYR A 371 -4.35 1.32 30.38
C TYR A 371 -4.71 2.67 31.03
N LEU A 372 -4.54 3.77 30.30
CA LEU A 372 -4.85 5.12 30.79
C LEU A 372 -6.35 5.31 31.03
N LEU A 373 -7.21 4.82 30.12
CA LEU A 373 -8.66 4.85 30.28
C LEU A 373 -9.09 4.07 31.51
N GLN A 374 -8.58 2.86 31.69
CA GLN A 374 -8.87 2.05 32.88
C GLN A 374 -8.46 2.80 34.16
N MET A 375 -7.26 3.37 34.19
CA MET A 375 -6.76 4.12 35.34
C MET A 375 -7.65 5.34 35.64
N ALA A 376 -7.99 6.14 34.62
CA ALA A 376 -8.84 7.32 34.78
C ALA A 376 -10.24 6.96 35.34
N PHE A 377 -10.86 5.91 34.81
CA PHE A 377 -12.20 5.51 35.25
C PHE A 377 -12.23 4.87 36.64
N HIS A 378 -11.12 4.28 37.11
CA HIS A 378 -11.02 3.74 38.47
C HIS A 378 -10.80 4.84 39.52
N CYS A 379 -10.21 5.97 39.13
CA CYS A 379 -10.04 7.12 40.02
C CYS A 379 -11.34 7.88 40.29
N GLN A 380 -12.41 7.64 39.51
CA GLN A 380 -13.67 8.36 39.62
C GLN A 380 -14.74 7.53 40.33
N HIS A 381 -15.03 7.84 41.59
CA HIS A 381 -15.95 7.05 42.42
C HIS A 381 -17.44 7.18 42.05
N TRP A 382 -17.81 8.16 41.20
CA TRP A 382 -19.21 8.52 40.94
C TRP A 382 -19.82 7.81 39.74
N VAL A 383 -19.00 7.18 38.88
CA VAL A 383 -19.46 6.49 37.67
C VAL A 383 -18.88 5.10 37.63
N ARG A 384 -19.70 4.08 37.32
CA ARG A 384 -19.18 2.72 37.12
C ARG A 384 -18.29 2.71 35.87
N PRO A 385 -17.04 2.20 35.94
CA PRO A 385 -16.07 2.29 34.84
C PRO A 385 -16.55 1.61 33.55
N ALA A 386 -17.52 0.69 33.63
CA ALA A 386 -18.13 0.06 32.46
C ALA A 386 -18.90 1.03 31.55
N ILE A 387 -19.51 2.09 32.09
CA ILE A 387 -20.32 3.06 31.33
C ILE A 387 -19.46 3.85 30.33
N PRO A 388 -18.38 4.55 30.75
CA PRO A 388 -17.57 5.32 29.81
C PRO A 388 -16.80 4.42 28.84
N VAL A 389 -16.37 3.22 29.26
CA VAL A 389 -15.78 2.22 28.34
C VAL A 389 -16.79 1.83 27.25
N PHE A 390 -18.03 1.54 27.63
CA PHE A 390 -19.09 1.23 26.67
C PHE A 390 -19.34 2.40 25.71
N ALA A 391 -19.39 3.64 26.22
CA ALA A 391 -19.57 4.82 25.39
C ALA A 391 -18.43 4.99 24.35
N VAL A 392 -17.17 4.83 24.76
CA VAL A 392 -16.02 4.87 23.84
C VAL A 392 -16.13 3.78 22.77
N LEU A 393 -16.44 2.55 23.15
CA LEU A 393 -16.59 1.44 22.20
C LEU A 393 -17.79 1.63 21.27
N ALA A 394 -18.89 2.20 21.75
CA ALA A 394 -20.05 2.52 20.93
C ALA A 394 -19.70 3.59 19.88
N ILE A 395 -19.02 4.67 20.28
CA ILE A 395 -18.55 5.71 19.35
C ILE A 395 -17.62 5.11 18.30
N LEU A 396 -16.62 4.34 18.71
CA LEU A 396 -15.70 3.68 17.77
C LEU A 396 -16.43 2.74 16.82
N SER A 397 -17.39 1.96 17.32
CA SER A 397 -18.18 1.05 16.49
C SER A 397 -19.03 1.80 15.46
N THR A 398 -19.65 2.92 15.86
CA THR A 398 -20.44 3.78 14.96
C THR A 398 -19.55 4.41 13.89
N VAL A 399 -18.42 5.01 14.28
CA VAL A 399 -17.50 5.65 13.34
C VAL A 399 -16.88 4.61 12.38
N LEU A 400 -16.51 3.44 12.89
CA LEU A 400 -16.06 2.32 12.07
C LEU A 400 -17.14 1.90 11.07
N PHE A 401 -18.38 1.73 11.51
CA PHE A 401 -19.49 1.35 10.63
C PHE A 401 -19.70 2.37 9.52
N LEU A 402 -19.76 3.67 9.85
CA LEU A 402 -19.89 4.74 8.87
C LEU A 402 -18.75 4.69 7.85
N ARG A 403 -17.52 4.50 8.32
CA ARG A 403 -16.37 4.38 7.43
C ARG A 403 -16.43 3.15 6.54
N VAL A 404 -16.82 1.99 7.07
CA VAL A 404 -17.01 0.77 6.27
C VAL A 404 -18.08 0.97 5.21
N GLN A 405 -19.17 1.68 5.53
CA GLN A 405 -20.22 2.05 4.57
C GLN A 405 -19.72 2.99 3.47
N VAL A 406 -18.73 3.84 3.74
CA VAL A 406 -18.08 4.65 2.69
C VAL A 406 -17.27 3.75 1.75
N TRP A 407 -16.55 2.77 2.29
CA TRP A 407 -15.70 1.86 1.54
C TRP A 407 -16.43 0.73 0.81
N SER A 408 -17.74 0.55 1.07
CA SER A 408 -18.55 -0.49 0.42
C SER A 408 -18.97 -0.15 -1.00
N GLU A 409 -18.83 1.11 -1.43
CA GLU A 409 -19.31 1.57 -2.75
C GLU A 409 -18.33 2.60 -3.34
N HIS A 410 -18.07 2.50 -4.64
CA HIS A 410 -17.00 3.26 -5.30
C HIS A 410 -17.29 4.76 -5.39
N LEU A 411 -18.48 5.15 -5.86
CA LEU A 411 -18.85 6.55 -6.03
C LEU A 411 -18.93 7.29 -4.68
N ARG A 412 -19.46 6.63 -3.65
CA ARG A 412 -19.50 7.15 -2.29
C ARG A 412 -18.09 7.35 -1.73
N LEU A 413 -17.19 6.38 -1.93
CA LEU A 413 -15.79 6.52 -1.49
C LEU A 413 -15.12 7.72 -2.14
N THR A 414 -15.26 7.88 -3.46
CA THR A 414 -14.60 8.98 -4.18
C THR A 414 -15.23 10.33 -3.87
N ALA A 415 -16.56 10.38 -3.69
CA ALA A 415 -17.25 11.60 -3.27
C ALA A 415 -16.83 12.06 -1.87
N VAL A 416 -16.77 11.13 -0.89
CA VAL A 416 -16.32 11.45 0.47
C VAL A 416 -14.85 11.86 0.49
N ASN A 417 -13.99 11.25 -0.34
CA ASN A 417 -12.59 11.69 -0.41
C ASN A 417 -12.45 13.13 -0.94
N VAL A 418 -13.29 13.56 -1.89
CA VAL A 418 -13.31 14.96 -2.34
C VAL A 418 -13.86 15.89 -1.25
N ASP A 419 -14.89 15.48 -0.51
CA ASP A 419 -15.45 16.27 0.60
C ASP A 419 -14.40 16.48 1.72
N ASN A 420 -13.68 15.41 2.06
CA ASN A 420 -12.63 15.43 3.09
C ASN A 420 -11.34 16.12 2.61
N HIS A 421 -11.01 15.99 1.32
CA HIS A 421 -9.78 16.50 0.71
C HIS A 421 -10.09 17.29 -0.59
N PRO A 422 -10.75 18.46 -0.51
CA PRO A 422 -11.19 19.23 -1.68
C PRO A 422 -10.05 19.90 -2.45
N GLU A 423 -8.85 19.96 -1.87
CA GLU A 423 -7.66 20.49 -2.53
C GLU A 423 -6.82 19.37 -3.19
N SER A 424 -7.21 18.10 -3.04
CA SER A 424 -6.49 16.96 -3.62
C SER A 424 -6.83 16.80 -5.10
N SER A 425 -5.80 16.94 -5.95
CA SER A 425 -5.90 16.65 -7.39
C SER A 425 -6.32 15.19 -7.60
N ARG A 426 -5.73 14.26 -6.84
CA ARG A 426 -6.02 12.83 -6.98
C ARG A 426 -7.47 12.50 -6.56
N SER A 427 -8.00 13.08 -5.49
CA SER A 427 -9.40 12.88 -5.07
C SER A 427 -10.36 13.27 -6.19
N HIS A 428 -10.14 14.43 -6.82
CA HIS A 428 -10.92 14.87 -7.97
C HIS A 428 -10.80 13.93 -9.17
N TYR A 429 -9.60 13.44 -9.48
CA TYR A 429 -9.39 12.44 -10.53
C TYR A 429 -10.26 11.20 -10.33
N PHE A 430 -10.24 10.60 -9.14
CA PHE A 430 -11.00 9.38 -8.87
C PHE A 430 -12.52 9.59 -8.90
N LEU A 431 -13.00 10.76 -8.45
CA LEU A 431 -14.42 11.09 -8.56
C LEU A 431 -14.83 11.30 -10.03
N ALA A 432 -14.00 11.99 -10.81
CA ALA A 432 -14.24 12.17 -12.25
C ALA A 432 -14.26 10.81 -12.98
N GLU A 433 -13.35 9.90 -12.66
CA GLU A 433 -13.33 8.54 -13.21
C GLU A 433 -14.60 7.75 -12.84
N ALA A 434 -15.05 7.86 -11.60
CA ALA A 434 -16.30 7.22 -11.14
C ALA A 434 -17.52 7.72 -11.94
N TRP A 435 -17.59 9.03 -12.23
CA TRP A 435 -18.62 9.61 -13.08
C TRP A 435 -18.53 9.14 -14.53
N LEU A 436 -17.32 9.06 -15.11
CA LEU A 436 -17.14 8.50 -16.47
C LEU A 436 -17.54 7.03 -16.54
N LYS A 437 -17.29 6.26 -15.48
CA LYS A 437 -17.72 4.87 -15.39
C LYS A 437 -19.25 4.78 -15.32
N ALA A 438 -19.90 5.61 -14.50
CA ALA A 438 -21.36 5.69 -14.43
C ALA A 438 -21.98 6.05 -15.80
N TYR A 439 -21.38 7.02 -16.51
CA TYR A 439 -21.77 7.36 -17.88
C TYR A 439 -21.69 6.14 -18.81
N LYS A 440 -20.55 5.43 -18.84
CA LYS A 440 -20.37 4.22 -19.66
C LYS A 440 -21.39 3.12 -19.32
N SER A 441 -21.67 2.90 -18.04
CA SER A 441 -22.69 1.94 -17.60
C SER A 441 -24.10 2.34 -18.05
N SER A 442 -24.45 3.64 -18.00
CA SER A 442 -25.75 4.14 -18.46
C SER A 442 -25.95 3.99 -19.98
N LEU A 443 -24.88 3.99 -20.76
CA LEU A 443 -24.92 3.71 -22.20
C LEU A 443 -25.19 2.23 -22.46
N ALA A 444 -24.53 1.35 -21.71
CA ALA A 444 -24.67 -0.11 -21.85
C ALA A 444 -26.07 -0.61 -21.45
N ALA A 445 -26.71 0.04 -20.48
CA ALA A 445 -28.02 -0.36 -19.97
C ALA A 445 -29.21 -0.10 -20.93
N GLN A 446 -28.99 0.58 -22.07
CA GLN A 446 -29.99 0.91 -23.09
C GLN A 446 -31.29 1.60 -22.61
N GLN A 447 -31.38 1.98 -21.33
CA GLN A 447 -32.46 2.81 -20.81
C GLN A 447 -32.24 4.27 -21.21
N ALA A 448 -33.33 4.98 -21.50
CA ALA A 448 -33.31 6.43 -21.65
C ALA A 448 -33.07 7.05 -20.26
N ASP A 449 -31.82 7.33 -19.94
CA ASP A 449 -31.44 8.11 -18.77
C ASP A 449 -31.36 9.59 -19.18
N GLU A 450 -32.42 10.36 -18.89
CA GLU A 450 -32.49 11.80 -19.13
C GLU A 450 -31.34 12.55 -18.40
N GLY A 451 -30.75 11.95 -17.36
CA GLY A 451 -29.61 12.46 -16.61
C GLY A 451 -28.23 12.08 -17.18
N ARG A 452 -28.14 11.31 -18.26
CA ARG A 452 -26.87 10.77 -18.79
C ARG A 452 -25.81 11.85 -19.04
N GLY A 453 -26.21 13.01 -19.57
CA GLY A 453 -25.30 14.13 -19.82
C GLY A 453 -24.70 14.72 -18.54
N GLN A 454 -25.40 14.62 -17.41
CA GLN A 454 -24.96 15.15 -16.12
C GLN A 454 -23.70 14.44 -15.63
N TYR A 455 -23.55 13.13 -15.90
CA TYR A 455 -22.32 12.41 -15.54
C TYR A 455 -21.10 12.94 -16.28
N LEU A 456 -21.22 13.26 -17.57
CA LEU A 456 -20.13 13.85 -18.35
C LEU A 456 -19.78 15.25 -17.86
N VAL A 457 -20.79 16.07 -17.57
CA VAL A 457 -20.59 17.42 -17.03
C VAL A 457 -19.91 17.36 -15.67
N ALA A 458 -20.35 16.46 -14.77
CA ALA A 458 -19.73 16.26 -13.46
C ALA A 458 -18.28 15.76 -13.58
N ALA A 459 -18.02 14.78 -14.45
CA ALA A 459 -16.65 14.31 -14.70
C ALA A 459 -15.75 15.44 -15.20
N ARG A 460 -16.19 16.18 -16.23
CA ARG A 460 -15.44 17.31 -16.78
C ARG A 460 -15.18 18.38 -15.73
N HIS A 461 -16.18 18.73 -14.92
CA HIS A 461 -16.05 19.70 -13.85
C HIS A 461 -14.94 19.32 -12.86
N HIS A 462 -14.86 18.05 -12.45
CA HIS A 462 -13.80 17.61 -11.56
C HIS A 462 -12.42 17.57 -12.22
N PHE A 463 -12.29 17.24 -13.51
CA PHE A 463 -11.01 17.40 -14.21
C PHE A 463 -10.60 18.87 -14.37
N GLU A 464 -11.56 19.78 -14.49
CA GLU A 464 -11.30 21.21 -14.51
C GLU A 464 -10.81 21.70 -13.14
N LEU A 465 -11.46 21.27 -12.05
CA LEU A 465 -10.99 21.55 -10.68
C LEU A 465 -9.58 21.00 -10.46
N MET A 466 -9.31 19.76 -10.91
CA MET A 466 -8.00 19.14 -10.87
C MET A 466 -6.92 20.03 -11.55
N TYR A 467 -7.21 20.54 -12.75
CA TYR A 467 -6.33 21.50 -13.45
C TYR A 467 -6.20 22.83 -12.71
N GLN A 468 -7.27 23.38 -12.13
CA GLN A 468 -7.21 24.62 -11.37
C GLN A 468 -6.34 24.49 -10.10
N LYS A 469 -6.38 23.33 -9.43
CA LYS A 469 -5.54 23.04 -8.25
C LYS A 469 -4.08 22.77 -8.64
N ASN A 470 -3.86 22.05 -9.74
CA ASN A 470 -2.54 21.77 -10.26
C ASN A 470 -2.52 21.93 -11.80
N PRO A 471 -2.19 23.13 -12.31
CA PRO A 471 -2.17 23.40 -13.76
C PRO A 471 -1.13 22.59 -14.53
N ARG A 472 -0.23 21.92 -13.82
CA ARG A 472 0.82 21.06 -14.39
C ARG A 472 0.47 19.58 -14.30
N ASP A 473 -0.73 19.22 -13.83
CA ASP A 473 -1.19 17.84 -13.76
C ASP A 473 -1.50 17.30 -15.16
N PHE A 474 -0.72 16.30 -15.58
CA PHE A 474 -0.78 15.79 -16.95
C PHE A 474 -2.09 15.05 -17.21
N ALA A 475 -2.58 14.32 -16.21
CA ALA A 475 -3.80 13.54 -16.33
C ALA A 475 -5.01 14.47 -16.48
N ALA A 476 -5.05 15.58 -15.74
CA ALA A 476 -6.10 16.58 -15.88
C ALA A 476 -6.16 17.12 -17.32
N ILE A 477 -5.02 17.54 -17.87
CA ILE A 477 -4.92 18.12 -19.21
C ILE A 477 -5.33 17.11 -20.29
N VAL A 478 -4.84 15.85 -20.20
CA VAL A 478 -5.21 14.81 -21.15
C VAL A 478 -6.71 14.51 -21.11
N MET A 479 -7.29 14.41 -19.90
CA MET A 479 -8.71 14.12 -19.75
C MET A 479 -9.60 15.27 -20.21
N LEU A 480 -9.21 16.52 -19.96
CA LEU A 480 -9.90 17.70 -20.50
C LEU A 480 -9.82 17.75 -22.02
N TYR A 481 -8.64 17.49 -22.60
CA TYR A 481 -8.48 17.40 -24.05
C TYR A 481 -9.36 16.30 -24.65
N TYR A 482 -9.38 15.11 -24.06
CA TYR A 482 -10.23 14.00 -24.47
C TYR A 482 -11.72 14.38 -24.45
N LEU A 483 -12.19 14.94 -23.33
CA LEU A 483 -13.61 15.30 -23.16
C LEU A 483 -14.03 16.44 -24.09
N ASP A 484 -13.21 17.48 -24.26
CA ASP A 484 -13.52 18.62 -25.13
C ASP A 484 -13.43 18.25 -26.61
N SER A 485 -12.58 17.30 -26.98
CA SER A 485 -12.52 16.76 -28.34
C SER A 485 -13.73 15.88 -28.68
N HIS A 486 -14.11 15.00 -27.75
CA HIS A 486 -15.10 13.98 -28.02
C HIS A 486 -16.55 14.44 -27.73
N HIS A 487 -16.76 15.09 -26.58
CA HIS A 487 -18.09 15.37 -26.03
C HIS A 487 -18.44 16.86 -25.98
N PHE A 488 -17.47 17.75 -25.73
CA PHE A 488 -17.71 19.20 -25.55
C PHE A 488 -17.01 20.05 -26.62
N ARG A 489 -17.30 19.75 -27.90
CA ARG A 489 -16.60 20.32 -29.06
C ARG A 489 -16.61 21.84 -29.14
N ASP A 490 -17.66 22.48 -28.63
CA ASP A 490 -17.83 23.93 -28.62
C ASP A 490 -16.87 24.63 -27.64
N LEU A 491 -16.28 23.88 -26.69
CA LEU A 491 -15.33 24.42 -25.72
C LEU A 491 -13.91 24.53 -26.27
N ARG A 492 -13.60 23.85 -27.37
CA ARG A 492 -12.27 23.86 -28.01
C ARG A 492 -11.81 25.24 -28.49
N GLN A 493 -12.75 26.13 -28.78
CA GLN A 493 -12.43 27.50 -29.15
C GLN A 493 -11.89 28.33 -27.98
N TYR A 494 -12.12 27.88 -26.74
CA TYR A 494 -11.70 28.60 -25.53
C TYR A 494 -10.40 28.05 -24.94
N ASN A 495 -10.16 26.74 -25.05
CA ASN A 495 -9.01 26.07 -24.44
C ASN A 495 -8.25 25.19 -25.45
N ASP A 496 -6.97 25.48 -25.66
CA ASP A 496 -6.05 24.61 -26.40
C ASP A 496 -5.29 23.70 -25.43
N TRP A 497 -5.99 22.67 -24.93
CA TRP A 497 -5.41 21.71 -23.99
C TRP A 497 -4.22 20.95 -24.57
N PHE A 498 -4.16 20.75 -25.89
CA PHE A 498 -3.06 20.01 -26.51
C PHE A 498 -1.77 20.84 -26.57
N ALA A 499 -1.86 22.15 -26.77
CA ALA A 499 -0.73 23.06 -26.61
C ALA A 499 -0.20 23.04 -25.17
N VAL A 500 -1.08 23.17 -24.18
CA VAL A 500 -0.72 23.09 -22.75
C VAL A 500 -0.05 21.75 -22.41
N LEU A 501 -0.59 20.65 -22.94
CA LEU A 501 -0.03 19.32 -22.73
C LEU A 501 1.43 19.22 -23.22
N ARG A 502 1.71 19.75 -24.41
CA ARG A 502 3.07 19.73 -24.99
C ARG A 502 4.05 20.58 -24.19
N GLU A 503 3.62 21.73 -23.69
CA GLU A 503 4.44 22.58 -22.82
C GLU A 503 4.81 21.84 -21.53
N VAL A 504 3.82 21.27 -20.85
CA VAL A 504 4.04 20.51 -19.59
C VAL A 504 4.92 19.28 -19.84
N ALA A 505 4.70 18.56 -20.95
CA ALA A 505 5.53 17.42 -21.36
C ALA A 505 6.99 17.79 -21.64
N GLY A 506 7.27 19.04 -22.00
CA GLY A 506 8.61 19.57 -22.25
C GLY A 506 9.30 20.10 -20.99
N ASP A 507 8.52 20.61 -20.03
CA ASP A 507 9.05 21.38 -18.89
C ASP A 507 9.35 20.53 -17.64
N ARG A 508 8.49 19.56 -17.28
CA ARG A 508 8.70 18.73 -16.05
C ARG A 508 8.98 17.25 -16.30
N PRO A 509 9.64 16.53 -15.38
CA PRO A 509 9.69 15.09 -15.41
C PRO A 509 8.28 14.46 -15.33
N LEU A 510 8.06 13.37 -16.07
CA LEU A 510 6.86 12.55 -16.02
C LEU A 510 6.83 11.67 -14.77
N GLN A 511 5.62 11.51 -14.25
CA GLN A 511 5.27 10.63 -13.14
C GLN A 511 4.65 9.34 -13.65
N ALA A 512 4.49 8.36 -12.75
CA ALA A 512 3.83 7.11 -13.07
C ALA A 512 2.39 7.30 -13.58
N SER A 513 1.64 8.25 -13.02
CA SER A 513 0.28 8.62 -13.45
C SER A 513 0.23 9.24 -14.85
N ASP A 514 1.23 10.02 -15.21
CA ASP A 514 1.29 10.67 -16.53
C ASP A 514 1.41 9.64 -17.65
N ILE A 515 2.09 8.51 -17.39
CA ILE A 515 2.22 7.41 -18.35
C ILE A 515 0.86 6.76 -18.62
N ALA A 516 0.06 6.54 -17.57
CA ALA A 516 -1.31 6.03 -17.75
C ALA A 516 -2.19 7.02 -18.53
N ALA A 517 -2.02 8.31 -18.31
CA ALA A 517 -2.71 9.34 -19.09
C ALA A 517 -2.28 9.34 -20.56
N LEU A 518 -1.00 9.12 -20.88
CA LEU A 518 -0.53 8.98 -22.27
C LEU A 518 -1.21 7.84 -23.03
N ASP A 519 -1.54 6.74 -22.35
CA ASP A 519 -2.30 5.65 -22.97
C ASP A 519 -3.72 6.09 -23.35
N VAL A 520 -4.40 6.85 -22.50
CA VAL A 520 -5.73 7.42 -22.79
C VAL A 520 -5.67 8.40 -23.96
N LEU A 521 -4.65 9.27 -23.97
CA LEU A 521 -4.42 10.18 -25.08
C LEU A 521 -4.29 9.41 -26.39
N LEU A 522 -3.44 8.38 -26.40
CA LEU A 522 -3.19 7.57 -27.58
C LEU A 522 -4.46 6.87 -28.08
N ASP A 523 -5.26 6.31 -27.17
CA ASP A 523 -6.55 5.69 -27.51
C ASP A 523 -7.50 6.67 -28.19
N CYS A 524 -7.51 7.93 -27.76
CA CYS A 524 -8.29 8.99 -28.39
C CYS A 524 -7.88 9.25 -29.85
N PHE A 525 -6.58 9.27 -30.16
CA PHE A 525 -6.08 9.45 -31.53
C PHE A 525 -6.35 8.21 -32.40
N VAL A 526 -6.15 7.01 -31.85
CA VAL A 526 -6.41 5.75 -32.55
C VAL A 526 -7.89 5.65 -32.93
N ALA A 527 -8.79 6.00 -32.01
CA ALA A 527 -10.23 6.02 -32.24
C ALA A 527 -10.72 7.21 -33.09
N ARG A 528 -9.80 8.11 -33.52
CA ARG A 528 -10.12 9.34 -34.27
C ARG A 528 -11.11 10.26 -33.54
N LEU A 529 -11.06 10.27 -32.22
CA LEU A 529 -11.88 11.12 -31.36
C LEU A 529 -11.22 12.47 -31.06
N CYS A 530 -9.88 12.49 -31.05
CA CYS A 530 -9.06 13.68 -30.86
C CYS A 530 -8.74 14.34 -32.21
N ASP A 531 -8.66 15.67 -32.23
CA ASP A 531 -8.66 16.47 -33.46
C ASP A 531 -7.30 17.09 -33.83
N ALA A 532 -6.32 17.09 -32.92
CA ALA A 532 -4.99 17.59 -33.22
C ALA A 532 -4.34 16.85 -34.42
N PRO A 533 -3.53 17.55 -35.24
CA PRO A 533 -2.84 16.92 -36.36
C PRO A 533 -1.91 15.80 -35.91
N LYS A 534 -1.80 14.74 -36.73
CA LYS A 534 -0.87 13.61 -36.48
C LYS A 534 0.58 14.07 -36.30
N SER A 535 0.99 15.13 -36.98
CA SER A 535 2.32 15.73 -36.84
C SER A 535 2.58 16.23 -35.42
N GLU A 536 1.56 16.73 -34.73
CA GLU A 536 1.72 17.23 -33.36
C GLU A 536 1.82 16.09 -32.34
N LEU A 537 1.04 15.01 -32.53
CA LEU A 537 1.20 13.79 -31.73
C LEU A 537 2.61 13.23 -31.88
N PHE A 538 3.14 13.17 -33.10
CA PHE A 538 4.52 12.71 -33.31
C PHE A 538 5.56 13.67 -32.72
N ALA A 539 5.33 14.99 -32.76
CA ALA A 539 6.21 15.94 -32.10
C ALA A 539 6.25 15.76 -30.57
N LEU A 540 5.10 15.43 -29.96
CA LEU A 540 5.03 15.06 -28.54
C LEU A 540 5.82 13.77 -28.28
N MET A 541 5.59 12.71 -29.05
CA MET A 541 6.32 11.44 -28.92
C MET A 541 7.83 11.64 -29.09
N ASP A 542 8.27 12.43 -30.07
CA ASP A 542 9.69 12.73 -30.29
C ASP A 542 10.30 13.50 -29.12
N THR A 543 9.53 14.38 -28.49
CA THR A 543 9.97 15.11 -27.29
C THR A 543 10.16 14.16 -26.12
N LEU A 544 9.21 13.24 -25.90
CA LEU A 544 9.31 12.23 -24.85
C LEU A 544 10.47 11.25 -25.10
N GLU A 545 10.63 10.75 -26.32
CA GLU A 545 11.76 9.87 -26.69
C GLU A 545 13.12 10.57 -26.50
N ARG A 546 13.23 11.88 -26.76
CA ARG A 546 14.46 12.64 -26.54
C ARG A 546 14.75 12.87 -25.05
N ARG A 547 13.73 13.16 -24.25
CA ARG A 547 13.89 13.38 -22.80
C ARG A 547 14.17 12.08 -22.04
N TYR A 548 13.63 10.96 -22.52
CA TYR A 548 13.72 9.65 -21.88
C TYR A 548 14.35 8.61 -22.82
N ILE A 549 15.58 8.90 -23.26
CA ILE A 549 16.27 8.14 -24.29
C ILE A 549 16.45 6.64 -23.97
N ASP A 550 16.58 6.31 -22.68
CA ASP A 550 16.80 4.94 -22.19
C ASP A 550 15.49 4.23 -21.78
N ASP A 551 14.34 4.90 -21.94
CA ASP A 551 13.04 4.36 -21.55
C ASP A 551 12.25 3.84 -22.75
N VAL A 552 12.20 2.51 -22.87
CA VAL A 552 11.52 1.84 -23.99
C VAL A 552 10.00 2.07 -23.99
N ARG A 553 9.39 2.54 -22.90
CA ARG A 553 7.94 2.79 -22.84
C ARG A 553 7.48 3.75 -23.92
N PHE A 554 8.28 4.78 -24.23
CA PHE A 554 7.92 5.76 -25.27
C PHE A 554 8.07 5.21 -26.69
N LEU A 555 9.02 4.29 -26.91
CA LEU A 555 9.09 3.53 -28.17
C LEU A 555 7.88 2.60 -28.33
N LEU A 556 7.47 1.95 -27.24
CA LEU A 556 6.29 1.08 -27.23
C LEU A 556 4.99 1.87 -27.44
N LEU A 557 4.90 3.10 -26.92
CA LEU A 557 3.77 4.00 -27.18
C LEU A 557 3.66 4.34 -28.68
N ARG A 558 4.78 4.66 -29.33
CA ARG A 558 4.83 4.89 -30.79
C ARG A 558 4.50 3.62 -31.57
N TYR A 559 5.04 2.48 -31.17
CA TYR A 559 4.73 1.18 -31.77
C TYR A 559 3.22 0.89 -31.72
N ARG A 560 2.57 1.09 -30.57
CA ARG A 560 1.13 0.91 -30.40
C ARG A 560 0.32 1.77 -31.37
N TYR A 561 0.69 3.04 -31.55
CA TYR A 561 0.05 3.91 -32.54
C TYR A 561 0.20 3.39 -33.97
N LEU A 562 1.42 3.04 -34.37
CA LEU A 562 1.71 2.54 -35.72
C LEU A 562 0.99 1.22 -36.01
N ARG A 563 0.92 0.33 -35.02
CA ARG A 563 0.16 -0.92 -35.11
C ARG A 563 -1.33 -0.65 -35.29
N ALA A 564 -1.91 0.21 -34.46
CA ALA A 564 -3.34 0.53 -34.52
C ALA A 564 -3.73 1.26 -35.82
N THR A 565 -2.79 1.98 -36.45
CA THR A 565 -3.00 2.68 -37.72
C THR A 565 -2.57 1.87 -38.95
N ALA A 566 -2.26 0.58 -38.77
CA ALA A 566 -1.84 -0.35 -39.81
C ALA A 566 -0.64 0.16 -40.64
N ALA A 567 0.34 0.79 -39.98
CA ALA A 567 1.58 1.18 -40.61
C ALA A 567 2.39 -0.04 -41.08
N PRO A 568 3.26 0.09 -42.10
CA PRO A 568 4.05 -1.01 -42.63
C PRO A 568 4.81 -1.79 -41.53
N PRO A 569 4.83 -3.13 -41.57
CA PRO A 569 5.52 -3.95 -40.56
C PRO A 569 6.99 -3.60 -40.38
N GLU A 570 7.68 -3.16 -41.44
CA GLU A 570 9.09 -2.75 -41.40
C GLU A 570 9.34 -1.64 -40.36
N HIS A 571 8.49 -0.60 -40.34
CA HIS A 571 8.60 0.49 -39.38
C HIS A 571 8.29 0.02 -37.95
N ARG A 572 7.31 -0.88 -37.80
CA ARG A 572 6.90 -1.42 -36.49
C ARG A 572 7.99 -2.31 -35.90
N LEU A 573 8.54 -3.22 -36.70
CA LEU A 573 9.63 -4.12 -36.31
C LEU A 573 10.92 -3.37 -36.02
N ALA A 574 11.24 -2.30 -36.78
CA ALA A 574 12.40 -1.46 -36.51
C ALA A 574 12.34 -0.80 -35.12
N LEU A 575 11.14 -0.34 -34.69
CA LEU A 575 10.95 0.20 -33.34
C LEU A 575 11.12 -0.87 -32.27
N LEU A 576 10.54 -2.06 -32.46
CA LEU A 576 10.69 -3.17 -31.52
C LEU A 576 12.14 -3.64 -31.41
N GLU A 577 12.88 -3.67 -32.52
CA GLU A 577 14.30 -4.01 -32.52
C GLU A 577 15.14 -2.94 -31.78
N ARG A 578 14.84 -1.65 -31.96
CA ARG A 578 15.45 -0.57 -31.18
C ARG A 578 15.13 -0.72 -29.70
N ALA A 579 13.87 -0.97 -29.34
CA ALA A 579 13.45 -1.18 -27.96
C ALA A 579 14.16 -2.39 -27.32
N ARG A 580 14.28 -3.50 -28.05
CA ARG A 580 14.99 -4.70 -27.62
C ARG A 580 16.48 -4.44 -27.35
N ARG A 581 17.14 -3.64 -28.19
CA ARG A 581 18.56 -3.27 -27.98
C ARG A 581 18.75 -2.37 -26.76
N LEU A 582 17.82 -1.45 -26.51
CA LEU A 582 17.87 -0.53 -25.37
C LEU A 582 17.62 -1.25 -24.04
N GLN A 583 16.58 -2.10 -23.98
CA GLN A 583 16.28 -2.89 -22.79
C GLN A 583 15.99 -4.36 -23.16
N PRO A 584 17.04 -5.19 -23.32
CA PRO A 584 16.89 -6.60 -23.69
C PRO A 584 16.09 -7.42 -22.68
N GLY A 585 15.99 -6.99 -21.42
CA GLY A 585 15.19 -7.64 -20.38
C GLY A 585 13.69 -7.29 -20.40
N ASN A 586 13.24 -6.39 -21.27
CA ASN A 586 11.84 -5.98 -21.31
C ASN A 586 10.97 -7.04 -22.02
N THR A 587 10.22 -7.80 -21.24
CA THR A 587 9.40 -8.93 -21.72
C THR A 587 8.28 -8.51 -22.68
N VAL A 588 7.74 -7.30 -22.52
CA VAL A 588 6.65 -6.77 -23.35
C VAL A 588 7.11 -6.58 -24.80
N VAL A 589 8.37 -6.21 -25.02
CA VAL A 589 8.94 -6.07 -26.36
C VAL A 589 8.89 -7.39 -27.12
N TYR A 590 9.27 -8.49 -26.46
CA TYR A 590 9.21 -9.82 -27.06
C TYR A 590 7.79 -10.25 -27.38
N GLN A 591 6.84 -10.02 -26.46
CA GLN A 591 5.42 -10.32 -26.71
C GLN A 591 4.93 -9.65 -28.00
N HIS A 592 5.25 -8.37 -28.20
CA HIS A 592 4.92 -7.66 -29.43
C HIS A 592 5.63 -8.20 -30.67
N GLN A 593 6.92 -8.53 -30.58
CA GLN A 593 7.67 -9.13 -31.68
C GLN A 593 7.06 -10.47 -32.12
N LEU A 594 6.66 -11.31 -31.16
CA LEU A 594 6.02 -12.58 -31.45
C LEU A 594 4.69 -12.39 -32.17
N THR A 595 3.90 -11.39 -31.80
CA THR A 595 2.66 -11.08 -32.52
C THR A 595 2.95 -10.66 -33.97
N GLU A 596 3.91 -9.77 -34.20
CA GLU A 596 4.29 -9.32 -35.56
C GLU A 596 4.83 -10.47 -36.42
N PHE A 597 5.68 -11.33 -35.86
CA PHE A 597 6.25 -12.47 -36.58
C PHE A 597 5.22 -13.56 -36.85
N SER A 598 4.30 -13.79 -35.92
CA SER A 598 3.18 -14.72 -36.12
C SER A 598 2.27 -14.25 -37.26
N GLU A 599 1.88 -12.98 -37.28
CA GLU A 599 1.02 -12.40 -38.32
C GLU A 599 1.68 -12.37 -39.70
N SER A 600 3.00 -12.19 -39.76
CA SER A 600 3.76 -12.19 -41.02
C SER A 600 4.20 -13.59 -41.48
N GLY A 601 3.93 -14.64 -40.70
CA GLY A 601 4.40 -15.99 -41.00
C GLY A 601 5.92 -16.18 -40.89
N ASN A 602 6.64 -15.24 -40.24
CA ASN A 602 8.08 -15.30 -40.07
C ASN A 602 8.48 -16.24 -38.93
N LEU A 603 8.53 -17.55 -39.24
CA LEU A 603 8.92 -18.58 -38.27
C LEU A 603 10.32 -18.34 -37.70
N SER A 604 11.28 -17.93 -38.53
CA SER A 604 12.66 -17.68 -38.09
C SER A 604 12.75 -16.56 -37.04
N GLY A 605 12.00 -15.46 -37.25
CA GLY A 605 11.92 -14.35 -36.31
C GLY A 605 11.24 -14.77 -35.00
N LEU A 606 10.21 -15.61 -35.08
CA LEU A 606 9.52 -16.14 -33.91
C LEU A 606 10.45 -16.99 -33.03
N TYR A 607 11.18 -17.94 -33.62
CA TYR A 607 12.18 -18.74 -32.89
C TYR A 607 13.28 -17.87 -32.26
N GLU A 608 13.80 -16.89 -33.01
CA GLU A 608 14.86 -16.02 -32.52
C GLU A 608 14.40 -15.10 -31.38
N ALA A 609 13.17 -14.58 -31.47
CA ALA A 609 12.58 -13.75 -30.43
C ALA A 609 12.36 -14.54 -29.13
N ILE A 610 11.88 -15.79 -29.22
CA ILE A 610 11.70 -16.65 -28.04
C ILE A 610 13.05 -17.05 -27.45
N ARG A 611 14.03 -17.43 -28.29
CA ARG A 611 15.38 -17.73 -27.84
C ARG A 611 15.96 -16.54 -27.07
N SER A 612 15.85 -15.34 -27.63
CA SER A 612 16.31 -14.10 -27.00
C SER A 612 15.57 -13.83 -25.69
N TRP A 613 14.23 -13.95 -25.67
CA TRP A 613 13.45 -13.76 -24.46
C TRP A 613 13.87 -14.74 -23.35
N MET A 614 14.08 -16.02 -23.68
CA MET A 614 14.53 -17.04 -22.72
C MET A 614 15.90 -16.75 -22.13
N LEU A 615 16.77 -16.01 -22.81
CA LEU A 615 18.07 -15.58 -22.27
C LEU A 615 17.96 -14.47 -21.22
N TYR A 616 16.83 -13.75 -21.20
CA TYR A 616 16.57 -12.66 -20.27
C TYR A 616 15.41 -12.92 -19.29
N ASP A 617 14.76 -14.08 -19.36
CA ASP A 617 13.78 -14.58 -18.39
C ASP A 617 14.42 -15.59 -17.43
N ASP A 618 15.45 -15.15 -16.68
CA ASP A 618 16.24 -15.99 -15.77
C ASP A 618 15.38 -16.75 -14.75
N GLY A 619 14.31 -16.11 -14.27
CA GLY A 619 13.34 -16.68 -13.33
C GLY A 619 12.29 -17.58 -13.98
N ARG A 620 12.32 -17.74 -15.30
CA ARG A 620 11.34 -18.51 -16.09
C ARG A 620 9.88 -18.11 -15.79
N GLN A 621 9.64 -16.83 -15.49
CA GLN A 621 8.33 -16.34 -15.08
C GLN A 621 7.32 -16.40 -16.24
N ASN A 622 7.81 -16.36 -17.48
CA ASN A 622 6.98 -16.34 -18.68
C ASN A 622 6.97 -17.70 -19.39
N LEU A 623 7.60 -18.72 -18.82
CA LEU A 623 7.74 -20.03 -19.45
C LEU A 623 6.38 -20.67 -19.77
N GLN A 624 5.39 -20.53 -18.89
CA GLN A 624 4.04 -21.04 -19.13
C GLN A 624 3.37 -20.34 -20.31
N PHE A 625 3.50 -19.00 -20.38
CA PHE A 625 3.00 -18.23 -21.52
C PHE A 625 3.69 -18.67 -22.82
N MET A 626 5.02 -18.78 -22.82
CA MET A 626 5.79 -19.25 -23.99
C MET A 626 5.38 -20.65 -24.42
N ARG A 627 5.15 -21.57 -23.48
CA ARG A 627 4.65 -22.93 -23.77
C ARG A 627 3.24 -22.90 -24.37
N GLY A 628 2.37 -22.04 -23.83
CA GLY A 628 1.01 -21.85 -24.32
C GLY A 628 0.96 -21.42 -25.79
N LEU A 629 1.93 -20.62 -26.26
CA LEU A 629 2.04 -20.23 -27.67
C LEU A 629 2.26 -21.42 -28.62
N PHE A 630 2.77 -22.54 -28.11
CA PHE A 630 3.06 -23.75 -28.88
C PHE A 630 2.16 -24.93 -28.52
N ALA A 631 1.23 -24.75 -27.57
CA ALA A 631 0.25 -25.77 -27.25
C ALA A 631 -0.68 -25.93 -28.46
N ALA A 632 -0.87 -27.17 -28.93
CA ALA A 632 -1.88 -27.45 -29.95
C ALA A 632 -3.25 -26.98 -29.43
N PRO A 633 -4.15 -26.47 -30.31
CA PRO A 633 -5.53 -26.24 -29.91
C PRO A 633 -6.07 -27.53 -29.28
N ALA A 634 -6.73 -27.44 -28.14
CA ALA A 634 -7.37 -28.60 -27.52
C ALA A 634 -8.32 -29.21 -28.56
N ALA A 635 -7.90 -30.31 -29.18
CA ALA A 635 -8.78 -31.11 -30.00
C ALA A 635 -9.88 -31.66 -29.10
N ASP A 636 -11.13 -31.62 -29.56
CA ASP A 636 -12.23 -32.40 -29.02
C ASP A 636 -11.82 -33.88 -28.98
N ILE A 637 -11.24 -34.33 -27.85
CA ILE A 637 -11.02 -35.75 -27.56
C ILE A 637 -12.29 -36.26 -26.86
N GLU A 638 -13.41 -36.21 -27.58
CA GLU A 638 -14.60 -37.03 -27.31
C GLU A 638 -15.32 -37.29 -28.64
N GLN A 639 -14.65 -37.98 -29.56
CA GLN A 639 -15.25 -38.87 -30.55
C GLN A 639 -14.12 -39.50 -31.35
N VAL A 640 -13.79 -40.76 -31.01
CA VAL A 640 -13.24 -41.85 -31.84
C VAL A 640 -12.43 -42.76 -30.91
N SER A 641 -13.16 -43.57 -30.14
CA SER A 641 -12.78 -44.97 -29.89
C SER A 641 -14.05 -45.78 -29.68
N GLY A 642 -14.85 -45.84 -30.75
CA GLY A 642 -15.70 -46.99 -30.99
C GLY A 642 -14.88 -48.03 -31.75
N LYS A 643 -14.75 -49.21 -31.15
CA LYS A 643 -14.10 -50.46 -31.61
C LYS A 643 -12.66 -50.68 -31.19
#